data_AF-A0A951KGV2-F1
#
_entry.id   AF-A0A951KGV2-F1
#
_cell.length_a   1.000
_cell.length_b   1.000
_cell.length_c   1.000
_cell.angle_alpha   90.00
_cell.angle_beta   90.00
_cell.angle_gamma   90.00
#
_symmetry.space_group_name_H-M   'P 1'
#
loop_
_entity.id
_entity.type
_entity.pdbx_description
1 polymer ?
#
loop_
_entity_poly.entity_id
_entity_poly.type
_entity_poly.pdbx_seq_one_letter_code
_entity_poly.pdbx_strand_id
1 'polypeptide(L)'
;MRKKLVPVVATALVGLLVAGPAAALPGQHGSDEGHLLGSGDYGKIELVGQERVTETEGLVADVAGYGNYAYLANWGEEDCAGPETGGQNSPDAGAWVIDISDPSAPREVNFIPMPQDTRPGEGMQVTHIETKKFSGEILVMNAEACGKNYKGGFMLYDVTDPLKPKKLKEGFGDRTGSDAHQTHSAFVWQPEVGGPAYLVTQDEEDRFDVDIYDITNPRRPRLLTELDLNDFDVAQLDLNLGDSFLHDMTVKCMDSGPYAGKCIMIASYWDGGYVLLDVTDPANPEFILDTDYAAIDPELFEQTGIALTPEGNAHQAEFTADNRFFIGTDEDFSPYRARLTTDDGGEYDAGEFGWTVPISLNPEIEDGALNGPTVFGGYGCPADRGSIPDASTLGTLAAGEEAILVLQRGPVRDPSATGDACFFSEKVETAQLLGYDAVVIANHHGGALGGQAPDAQFCGGQGHEFDIQISAVCVGHRAMHELFDDPNAADNFTYPESVPAVGTVGDRVTITTQFDGWGYVHLYDAATGEELDTFAIPEAMDPAFASGFGDLTVHEVATDPNDWSLMYLAYYSGGLRALQIQCSDPADTSTCELVEVGGYLDPAGNNFWGVETVDDPQNPGQTLILASDRDSGLFVFRDP
;
A
#
# COMPACT_ATOMS: atom_id res chain seq x y z
N MET A 1 -18.57 58.86 59.06
CA MET A 1 -17.66 57.92 58.36
C MET A 1 -18.00 58.01 56.88
N ARG A 2 -17.26 58.79 56.05
CA ARG A 2 -16.16 58.35 55.15
C ARG A 2 -16.54 57.05 54.40
N LYS A 3 -16.56 56.91 53.07
CA LYS A 3 -16.17 57.71 51.87
C LYS A 3 -16.94 57.10 50.66
N LYS A 4 -17.15 57.90 49.62
CA LYS A 4 -17.53 57.47 48.25
C LYS A 4 -16.39 56.65 47.61
N LEU A 5 -16.70 55.69 46.74
CA LEU A 5 -15.78 55.16 45.73
C LEU A 5 -16.50 54.80 44.43
N VAL A 6 -15.78 55.07 43.36
CA VAL A 6 -16.06 54.99 41.91
C VAL A 6 -15.46 53.67 41.37
N PRO A 7 -15.95 53.13 40.25
CA PRO A 7 -15.06 52.57 39.23
C PRO A 7 -15.35 53.24 37.87
N VAL A 8 -14.40 53.94 37.26
CA VAL A 8 -13.21 53.48 36.49
C VAL A 8 -13.64 52.86 35.17
N VAL A 9 -13.47 53.69 34.12
CA VAL A 9 -13.42 53.34 32.70
C VAL A 9 -12.18 52.49 32.48
N ALA A 10 -12.33 51.30 31.90
CA ALA A 10 -11.23 50.49 31.41
C ALA A 10 -11.28 50.46 29.88
N THR A 11 -10.26 51.05 29.28
CA THR A 11 -9.94 51.11 27.87
C THR A 11 -9.69 49.71 27.32
N ALA A 12 -10.43 49.30 26.29
CA ALA A 12 -10.12 48.09 25.53
C ALA A 12 -8.88 48.34 24.67
N LEU A 13 -7.75 47.71 25.03
CA LEU A 13 -6.60 47.58 24.15
C LEU A 13 -6.90 46.43 23.18
N VAL A 14 -6.88 46.76 21.89
CA VAL A 14 -6.76 45.80 20.78
C VAL A 14 -5.37 45.18 20.87
N GLY A 15 -5.30 43.91 21.27
CA GLY A 15 -4.09 43.10 21.14
C GLY A 15 -4.14 42.39 19.79
N LEU A 16 -3.19 42.70 18.92
CA LEU A 16 -2.85 41.85 17.78
C LEU A 16 -2.48 40.46 18.32
N LEU A 17 -3.23 39.44 17.89
CA LEU A 17 -2.79 38.05 17.95
C LEU A 17 -1.85 37.84 16.76
N VAL A 18 -0.57 37.70 17.06
CA VAL A 18 0.41 37.10 16.16
C VAL A 18 0.13 35.60 16.21
N ALA A 19 -0.19 34.98 15.08
CA ALA A 19 -0.28 33.53 14.95
C ALA A 19 1.06 32.92 15.38
N GLY A 20 1.04 32.05 16.39
CA GLY A 20 2.17 31.19 16.70
C GLY A 20 2.14 29.96 15.80
N PRO A 21 3.24 29.20 15.69
CA PRO A 21 3.26 27.92 14.99
C PRO A 21 2.17 27.02 15.59
N ALA A 22 1.43 26.32 14.72
CA ALA A 22 0.49 25.29 15.15
C ALA A 22 1.25 24.33 16.06
N ALA A 23 0.88 24.29 17.35
CA ALA A 23 1.49 23.38 18.29
C ALA A 23 0.87 22.00 18.04
N ALA A 24 1.71 21.01 17.73
CA ALA A 24 1.35 19.60 17.65
C ALA A 24 0.46 19.21 18.85
N LEU A 25 -0.65 18.55 18.58
CA LEU A 25 -1.60 18.12 19.59
C LEU A 25 -0.96 16.94 20.37
N PRO A 26 -0.70 17.07 21.68
CA PRO A 26 -0.09 15.97 22.44
C PRO A 26 -1.02 14.75 22.44
N GLY A 27 -0.53 13.60 21.96
CA GLY A 27 -1.27 12.33 21.89
C GLY A 27 -1.97 12.05 20.55
N GLN A 28 -1.39 12.48 19.42
CA GLN A 28 -1.87 12.13 18.09
C GLN A 28 -1.54 10.66 17.73
N HIS A 29 -0.29 10.23 17.95
CA HIS A 29 0.24 8.90 17.60
C HIS A 29 0.48 7.99 18.82
N GLY A 30 -0.32 8.15 19.88
CA GLY A 30 -0.06 7.42 21.13
C GLY A 30 1.31 7.76 21.75
N SER A 31 2.29 6.87 21.60
CA SER A 31 3.69 7.07 22.02
C SER A 31 4.60 7.39 20.85
N ASP A 32 5.62 8.22 21.07
CA ASP A 32 6.66 8.52 20.06
C ASP A 32 7.54 7.31 19.65
N GLU A 33 7.31 6.11 20.22
CA GLU A 33 7.97 4.87 19.80
C GLU A 33 7.34 4.37 18.49
N GLY A 34 8.16 4.02 17.49
CA GLY A 34 7.67 3.56 16.19
C GLY A 34 7.48 4.66 15.14
N HIS A 35 8.10 5.83 15.31
CA HIS A 35 8.07 6.91 14.31
C HIS A 35 9.45 7.55 14.11
N LEU A 36 9.70 8.08 12.91
CA LEU A 36 10.81 8.98 12.65
C LEU A 36 10.40 10.40 13.04
N LEU A 37 11.07 10.98 14.04
CA LEU A 37 10.70 12.28 14.61
C LEU A 37 11.45 13.43 13.94
N GLY A 38 10.76 14.56 13.73
CA GLY A 38 11.35 15.77 13.18
C GLY A 38 11.09 17.05 13.96
N SER A 39 11.40 18.18 13.33
CA SER A 39 11.16 19.52 13.89
C SER A 39 9.93 20.23 13.30
N GLY A 40 9.14 19.53 12.48
CA GLY A 40 8.07 20.09 11.66
C GLY A 40 8.48 20.26 10.21
N ASP A 41 8.01 21.34 9.60
CA ASP A 41 8.23 21.70 8.20
C ASP A 41 9.66 22.17 7.93
N TYR A 42 10.19 21.83 6.76
CA TYR A 42 11.50 22.26 6.30
C TYR A 42 11.56 22.44 4.78
N GLY A 43 12.56 23.19 4.33
CA GLY A 43 12.77 23.47 2.90
C GLY A 43 11.63 24.29 2.30
N LYS A 44 11.04 23.79 1.21
CA LYS A 44 9.91 24.42 0.50
C LYS A 44 8.53 24.13 1.09
N ILE A 45 8.39 23.18 2.02
CA ILE A 45 7.07 22.84 2.55
C ILE A 45 6.70 23.75 3.72
N GLU A 46 5.46 24.22 3.76
CA GLU A 46 4.84 24.90 4.90
C GLU A 46 3.60 24.10 5.34
N LEU A 47 3.52 23.73 6.62
CA LEU A 47 2.28 23.20 7.21
C LEU A 47 1.28 24.34 7.40
N VAL A 48 0.10 24.23 6.79
CA VAL A 48 -0.94 25.27 6.81
C VAL A 48 -2.05 24.94 7.81
N GLY A 49 -2.51 23.69 7.85
CA GLY A 49 -3.60 23.26 8.71
C GLY A 49 -3.68 21.74 8.86
N GLN A 50 -4.47 21.30 9.83
CA GLN A 50 -4.70 19.89 10.13
C GLN A 50 -6.14 19.69 10.60
N GLU A 51 -6.74 18.54 10.27
CA GLU A 51 -8.01 18.10 10.84
C GLU A 51 -7.88 16.65 11.32
N ARG A 52 -8.09 16.44 12.62
CA ARG A 52 -8.12 15.10 13.22
C ARG A 52 -9.53 14.52 13.11
N VAL A 53 -9.67 13.39 12.42
CA VAL A 53 -10.94 12.69 12.20
C VAL A 53 -11.11 11.46 13.09
N THR A 54 -10.04 10.97 13.71
CA THR A 54 -10.04 9.80 14.58
C THR A 54 -9.03 9.91 15.72
N GLU A 55 -9.24 9.15 16.79
CA GLU A 55 -8.24 8.88 17.84
C GLU A 55 -7.63 7.47 17.73
N THR A 56 -8.05 6.69 16.74
CA THR A 56 -7.63 5.31 16.51
C THR A 56 -6.49 5.28 15.50
N GLU A 57 -5.36 4.75 15.95
CA GLU A 57 -4.15 4.53 15.13
C GLU A 57 -4.46 3.61 13.94
N GLY A 58 -3.85 3.88 12.79
CA GLY A 58 -4.02 3.05 11.59
C GLY A 58 -5.36 3.14 10.85
N LEU A 59 -6.32 3.96 11.29
CA LEU A 59 -7.70 3.97 10.76
C LEU A 59 -7.89 4.81 9.47
N VAL A 60 -6.93 5.67 9.13
CA VAL A 60 -6.99 6.51 7.94
C VAL A 60 -6.13 5.89 6.83
N ALA A 61 -6.59 5.91 5.58
CA ALA A 61 -5.81 5.53 4.40
C ALA A 61 -5.80 6.67 3.37
N ASP A 62 -6.03 6.39 2.09
CA ASP A 62 -5.87 7.31 0.96
C ASP A 62 -6.66 8.64 1.09
N VAL A 63 -6.14 9.70 0.45
CA VAL A 63 -6.71 11.04 0.38
C VAL A 63 -7.03 11.45 -1.05
N ALA A 64 -8.30 11.79 -1.30
CA ALA A 64 -8.74 12.39 -2.55
C ALA A 64 -9.09 13.88 -2.38
N GLY A 65 -8.85 14.69 -3.41
CA GLY A 65 -9.12 16.13 -3.36
C GLY A 65 -9.87 16.66 -4.58
N TYR A 66 -10.87 17.52 -4.37
CA TYR A 66 -11.45 18.32 -5.47
C TYR A 66 -12.04 19.64 -5.00
N GLY A 67 -11.53 20.74 -5.55
CA GLY A 67 -11.96 22.09 -5.21
C GLY A 67 -11.75 22.41 -3.73
N ASN A 68 -12.83 22.64 -2.99
CA ASN A 68 -12.76 23.04 -1.57
C ASN A 68 -12.89 21.86 -0.60
N TYR A 69 -12.76 20.61 -1.07
CA TYR A 69 -13.00 19.44 -0.23
C TYR A 69 -11.92 18.39 -0.41
N ALA A 70 -11.57 17.77 0.72
CA ALA A 70 -10.76 16.56 0.79
C ALA A 70 -11.65 15.40 1.28
N TYR A 71 -11.28 14.18 0.90
CA TYR A 71 -11.94 12.94 1.28
C TYR A 71 -10.87 12.00 1.81
N LEU A 72 -11.09 11.42 2.99
CA LEU A 72 -10.15 10.47 3.58
C LEU A 72 -10.81 9.10 3.68
N ALA A 73 -10.16 8.07 3.15
CA ALA A 73 -10.61 6.68 3.30
C ALA A 73 -10.46 6.23 4.75
N ASN A 74 -11.44 5.46 5.22
CA ASN A 74 -11.43 4.81 6.53
C ASN A 74 -11.05 3.33 6.34
N TRP A 75 -9.79 3.02 6.64
CA TRP A 75 -9.16 1.70 6.56
C TRP A 75 -8.78 1.22 7.99
N GLY A 76 -8.09 0.09 8.16
CA GLY A 76 -7.74 -0.41 9.50
C GLY A 76 -8.99 -0.86 10.27
N GLU A 77 -9.07 -0.74 11.60
CA GLU A 77 -10.20 -1.30 12.35
C GLU A 77 -10.87 -0.32 13.34
N GLU A 78 -12.18 -0.09 13.19
CA GLU A 78 -13.14 -0.02 14.30
C GLU A 78 -14.57 -0.43 13.85
N ASP A 79 -14.88 -1.58 13.24
CA ASP A 79 -14.43 -2.97 13.45
C ASP A 79 -14.80 -3.79 12.20
N CYS A 80 -14.04 -4.86 11.93
CA CYS A 80 -14.49 -6.12 11.31
C CYS A 80 -13.56 -7.23 11.85
N ALA A 81 -13.88 -7.99 12.91
CA ALA A 81 -14.88 -9.05 12.86
C ALA A 81 -15.48 -9.44 14.24
N GLY A 82 -16.83 -9.56 14.28
CA GLY A 82 -17.66 -10.27 15.29
C GLY A 82 -18.50 -9.39 16.26
N PRO A 83 -19.68 -9.87 16.74
CA PRO A 83 -20.90 -9.97 15.93
C PRO A 83 -21.30 -8.62 15.29
N GLU A 84 -21.46 -8.65 13.96
CA GLU A 84 -21.97 -7.63 13.04
C GLU A 84 -22.83 -6.52 13.69
N THR A 85 -22.21 -5.38 13.99
CA THR A 85 -22.89 -4.10 14.28
C THR A 85 -22.98 -3.20 13.05
N GLY A 86 -22.14 -3.49 12.04
CA GLY A 86 -22.14 -2.90 10.70
C GLY A 86 -23.49 -2.92 9.99
N GLY A 87 -23.88 -1.78 9.40
CA GLY A 87 -25.09 -1.67 8.59
C GLY A 87 -25.44 -0.23 8.22
N GLN A 88 -26.56 -0.01 7.53
CA GLN A 88 -26.96 1.32 7.00
C GLN A 88 -26.96 2.48 8.02
N ASN A 89 -27.01 2.20 9.34
CA ASN A 89 -27.05 3.21 10.40
C ASN A 89 -25.81 3.21 11.32
N SER A 90 -24.85 2.34 11.05
CA SER A 90 -23.59 2.15 11.77
C SER A 90 -22.63 1.45 10.81
N PRO A 91 -22.18 2.14 9.74
CA PRO A 91 -21.28 1.54 8.74
C PRO A 91 -19.95 1.16 9.40
N ASP A 92 -19.30 0.11 8.90
CA ASP A 92 -17.99 -0.32 9.38
C ASP A 92 -16.86 0.59 8.86
N ALA A 93 -17.06 1.19 7.68
CA ALA A 93 -16.10 2.08 7.03
C ALA A 93 -16.79 3.06 6.06
N GLY A 94 -16.00 3.92 5.42
CA GLY A 94 -16.48 4.99 4.56
C GLY A 94 -15.39 5.98 4.19
N ALA A 95 -15.81 7.19 3.81
CA ALA A 95 -14.91 8.32 3.62
C ALA A 95 -15.36 9.52 4.45
N TRP A 96 -14.43 10.11 5.22
CA TRP A 96 -14.65 11.41 5.84
C TRP A 96 -14.63 12.49 4.76
N VAL A 97 -15.48 13.50 4.89
CA VAL A 97 -15.52 14.66 3.99
C VAL A 97 -15.09 15.89 4.77
N ILE A 98 -14.02 16.52 4.32
CA ILE A 98 -13.37 17.64 5.00
C ILE A 98 -13.47 18.89 4.13
N ASP A 99 -14.01 19.97 4.69
CA ASP A 99 -14.05 21.29 4.05
C ASP A 99 -12.70 21.99 4.25
N ILE A 100 -11.98 22.22 3.14
CA ILE A 100 -10.66 22.87 3.08
C ILE A 100 -10.75 24.28 2.46
N SER A 101 -11.94 24.89 2.38
CA SER A 101 -12.09 26.27 1.87
C SER A 101 -11.33 27.32 2.69
N ASP A 102 -11.05 27.01 3.96
CA ASP A 102 -10.01 27.67 4.76
C ASP A 102 -8.92 26.65 5.11
N PRO A 103 -7.83 26.57 4.32
CA PRO A 103 -6.78 25.57 4.51
C PRO A 103 -6.11 25.64 5.89
N SER A 104 -6.19 26.78 6.59
CA SER A 104 -5.65 26.94 7.95
C SER A 104 -6.57 26.43 9.06
N ALA A 105 -7.80 26.08 8.71
CA ALA A 105 -8.82 25.55 9.61
C ALA A 105 -9.71 24.54 8.86
N PRO A 106 -9.13 23.45 8.32
CA PRO A 106 -9.91 22.38 7.72
C PRO A 106 -10.86 21.80 8.76
N ARG A 107 -12.00 21.26 8.32
CA ARG A 107 -13.02 20.73 9.23
C ARG A 107 -13.80 19.58 8.62
N GLU A 108 -14.00 18.52 9.37
CA GLU A 108 -14.93 17.46 8.99
C GLU A 108 -16.36 18.05 8.89
N VAL A 109 -17.06 17.74 7.79
CA VAL A 109 -18.41 18.23 7.54
C VAL A 109 -19.41 17.12 7.24
N ASN A 110 -18.95 15.93 6.89
CA ASN A 110 -19.80 14.80 6.52
C ASN A 110 -19.02 13.48 6.53
N PHE A 111 -19.74 12.37 6.44
CA PHE A 111 -19.18 11.02 6.27
C PHE A 111 -19.98 10.24 5.22
N ILE A 112 -19.30 9.59 4.27
CA ILE A 112 -19.90 8.78 3.21
C ILE A 112 -19.74 7.29 3.57
N PRO A 113 -20.82 6.60 3.97
CA PRO A 113 -20.72 5.23 4.45
C PRO A 113 -20.53 4.20 3.33
N MET A 114 -19.69 3.19 3.57
CA MET A 114 -19.66 1.95 2.80
C MET A 114 -20.77 0.97 3.23
N PRO A 115 -21.09 -0.02 2.38
CA PRO A 115 -21.87 -1.19 2.81
C PRO A 115 -21.22 -1.93 3.98
N GLN A 116 -22.00 -2.76 4.67
CA GLN A 116 -21.51 -3.62 5.74
C GLN A 116 -20.36 -4.51 5.25
N ASP A 117 -19.41 -4.81 6.14
CA ASP A 117 -18.27 -5.70 5.91
C ASP A 117 -17.39 -5.26 4.72
N THR A 118 -17.46 -3.99 4.31
CA THR A 118 -16.78 -3.45 3.12
C THR A 118 -16.04 -2.17 3.46
N ARG A 119 -14.79 -2.02 3.01
CA ARG A 119 -13.97 -0.83 3.26
C ARG A 119 -13.37 -0.25 1.98
N PRO A 120 -13.16 1.08 1.92
CA PRO A 120 -12.21 1.67 0.99
C PRO A 120 -10.81 1.71 1.61
N GLY A 121 -9.78 1.71 0.78
CA GLY A 121 -8.37 1.70 1.21
C GLY A 121 -7.53 2.57 0.29
N GLU A 122 -7.45 2.16 -0.98
CA GLU A 122 -6.56 2.73 -1.98
C GLU A 122 -7.30 3.11 -3.28
N GLY A 123 -6.73 4.04 -4.05
CA GLY A 123 -7.34 4.48 -5.30
C GLY A 123 -8.70 5.17 -5.11
N MET A 124 -8.84 5.97 -4.06
CA MET A 124 -10.00 6.83 -3.91
C MET A 124 -9.79 8.09 -4.74
N GLN A 125 -10.76 8.45 -5.60
CA GLN A 125 -10.60 9.63 -6.45
C GLN A 125 -11.87 10.46 -6.54
N VAL A 126 -11.72 11.78 -6.54
CA VAL A 126 -12.79 12.73 -6.90
C VAL A 126 -12.42 13.51 -8.14
N THR A 127 -13.28 13.45 -9.15
CA THR A 127 -13.07 14.21 -10.38
C THR A 127 -14.37 14.73 -10.95
N HIS A 128 -14.29 15.78 -11.76
CA HIS A 128 -15.45 16.29 -12.49
C HIS A 128 -15.63 15.52 -13.79
N ILE A 129 -16.85 15.04 -14.03
CA ILE A 129 -17.24 14.46 -15.31
C ILE A 129 -18.47 15.16 -15.87
N GLU A 130 -18.44 15.47 -17.16
CA GLU A 130 -19.60 15.96 -17.90
C GLU A 130 -19.93 15.00 -19.03
N THR A 131 -21.10 14.36 -18.97
CA THR A 131 -21.59 13.43 -19.99
C THR A 131 -23.02 13.77 -20.37
N LYS A 132 -23.56 13.07 -21.37
CA LYS A 132 -24.99 13.16 -21.72
C LYS A 132 -25.94 12.68 -20.61
N LYS A 133 -25.45 12.03 -19.56
CA LYS A 133 -26.25 11.37 -18.52
C LYS A 133 -25.96 11.85 -17.10
N PHE A 134 -24.86 12.58 -16.90
CA PHE A 134 -24.44 13.10 -15.63
C PHE A 134 -23.54 14.33 -15.85
N SER A 135 -23.57 15.29 -14.93
CA SER A 135 -22.67 16.44 -14.92
C SER A 135 -22.49 16.82 -13.46
N GLY A 136 -21.24 16.84 -13.02
CA GLY A 136 -20.88 17.04 -11.63
C GLY A 136 -19.63 16.26 -11.23
N GLU A 137 -19.36 16.29 -9.94
CA GLU A 137 -18.22 15.69 -9.28
C GLU A 137 -18.61 14.27 -8.87
N ILE A 138 -17.79 13.31 -9.29
CA ILE A 138 -17.94 11.90 -8.96
C ILE A 138 -16.81 11.50 -8.01
N LEU A 139 -17.19 10.86 -6.90
CA LEU A 139 -16.29 10.14 -6.03
C LEU A 139 -16.38 8.65 -6.40
N VAL A 140 -15.24 8.04 -6.70
CA VAL A 140 -15.06 6.59 -6.73
C VAL A 140 -14.38 6.16 -5.43
N MET A 141 -14.81 5.03 -4.88
CA MET A 141 -14.13 4.33 -3.81
C MET A 141 -13.99 2.86 -4.23
N ASN A 142 -12.79 2.31 -4.07
CA ASN A 142 -12.52 0.88 -4.10
C ASN A 142 -13.35 0.14 -3.03
N ALA A 143 -13.40 -1.19 -3.07
CA ALA A 143 -14.21 -1.96 -2.13
C ALA A 143 -13.59 -3.32 -1.83
N GLU A 144 -12.95 -3.39 -0.68
CA GLU A 144 -12.32 -4.58 -0.14
C GLU A 144 -13.16 -5.20 0.98
N ALA A 145 -13.02 -6.51 1.18
CA ALA A 145 -13.73 -7.24 2.20
C ALA A 145 -13.00 -7.14 3.54
N CYS A 146 -13.71 -6.68 4.57
CA CYS A 146 -13.28 -6.87 5.96
C CYS A 146 -14.12 -7.96 6.66
N GLY A 147 -15.14 -8.51 6.00
CA GLY A 147 -16.00 -9.55 6.56
C GLY A 147 -16.83 -10.30 5.52
N LYS A 148 -17.52 -11.37 5.93
CA LYS A 148 -18.16 -12.33 5.03
C LYS A 148 -19.35 -11.79 4.21
N ASN A 149 -19.96 -10.66 4.58
CA ASN A 149 -21.13 -10.11 3.88
C ASN A 149 -20.77 -8.92 2.96
N TYR A 150 -19.48 -8.74 2.65
CA TYR A 150 -18.95 -7.62 1.89
C TYR A 150 -19.63 -7.40 0.52
N LYS A 151 -19.36 -6.23 -0.06
CA LYS A 151 -19.79 -5.83 -1.40
C LYS A 151 -18.56 -5.33 -2.15
N GLY A 152 -17.90 -6.19 -2.92
CA GLY A 152 -16.72 -5.82 -3.70
C GLY A 152 -17.02 -4.91 -4.91
N GLY A 153 -16.00 -4.67 -5.73
CA GLY A 153 -15.98 -3.80 -6.90
C GLY A 153 -15.74 -2.35 -6.50
N PHE A 154 -16.52 -1.44 -7.06
CA PHE A 154 -16.41 -0.02 -6.70
C PHE A 154 -17.76 0.58 -6.30
N MET A 155 -17.68 1.70 -5.58
CA MET A 155 -18.80 2.56 -5.26
C MET A 155 -18.69 3.89 -6.01
N LEU A 156 -19.82 4.41 -6.50
CA LEU A 156 -19.88 5.72 -7.14
C LEU A 156 -20.84 6.64 -6.41
N TYR A 157 -20.38 7.84 -6.09
CA TYR A 157 -21.17 8.89 -5.46
C TYR A 157 -21.11 10.19 -6.27
N ASP A 158 -22.26 10.85 -6.41
CA ASP A 158 -22.36 12.25 -6.85
C ASP A 158 -22.08 13.13 -5.64
N VAL A 159 -20.93 13.78 -5.64
CA VAL A 159 -20.43 14.65 -4.58
C VAL A 159 -20.42 16.12 -5.00
N THR A 160 -21.23 16.51 -6.01
CA THR A 160 -21.38 17.93 -6.38
C THR A 160 -21.86 18.81 -5.23
N ASP A 161 -22.62 18.23 -4.29
CA ASP A 161 -22.87 18.80 -2.97
C ASP A 161 -22.26 17.85 -1.94
N PRO A 162 -20.99 18.06 -1.50
CA PRO A 162 -20.30 17.16 -0.57
C PRO A 162 -21.01 17.02 0.80
N LEU A 163 -21.89 17.98 1.14
CA LEU A 163 -22.73 17.92 2.34
C LEU A 163 -23.96 17.02 2.16
N LYS A 164 -24.28 16.62 0.92
CA LYS A 164 -25.41 15.77 0.54
C LYS A 164 -25.03 14.82 -0.61
N PRO A 165 -24.03 13.95 -0.39
CA PRO A 165 -23.56 13.00 -1.39
C PRO A 165 -24.71 12.07 -1.80
N LYS A 166 -24.80 11.77 -3.10
CA LYS A 166 -25.84 10.89 -3.65
C LYS A 166 -25.21 9.65 -4.24
N LYS A 167 -25.53 8.50 -3.66
CA LYS A 167 -25.15 7.19 -4.20
C LYS A 167 -25.65 7.04 -5.64
N LEU A 168 -24.72 6.80 -6.57
CA LEU A 168 -24.98 6.53 -7.98
C LEU A 168 -24.96 5.03 -8.25
N LYS A 169 -23.97 4.35 -7.68
CA LYS A 169 -23.79 2.90 -7.80
C LYS A 169 -23.12 2.33 -6.55
N GLU A 170 -23.50 1.09 -6.23
CA GLU A 170 -22.99 0.32 -5.09
C GLU A 170 -22.58 -1.07 -5.59
N GLY A 171 -21.38 -1.50 -5.20
CA GLY A 171 -20.82 -2.83 -5.40
C GLY A 171 -20.88 -3.32 -6.83
N PHE A 172 -20.37 -2.53 -7.78
CA PHE A 172 -20.29 -2.93 -9.19
C PHE A 172 -18.85 -3.29 -9.54
N GLY A 173 -18.66 -4.41 -10.22
CA GLY A 173 -17.37 -4.91 -10.66
C GLY A 173 -17.57 -6.23 -11.42
N ASP A 174 -16.49 -6.89 -11.81
CA ASP A 174 -16.53 -8.29 -12.24
C ASP A 174 -16.99 -9.20 -11.09
N ARG A 175 -17.58 -10.35 -11.43
CA ARG A 175 -18.30 -11.21 -10.49
C ARG A 175 -18.17 -12.69 -10.79
N THR A 176 -17.67 -13.43 -9.81
CA THR A 176 -17.96 -14.85 -9.64
C THR A 176 -19.15 -15.05 -8.68
N GLY A 177 -20.36 -14.97 -9.21
CA GLY A 177 -21.60 -15.25 -8.45
C GLY A 177 -22.47 -14.02 -8.23
N SER A 178 -22.86 -13.74 -6.98
CA SER A 178 -23.83 -12.68 -6.67
C SER A 178 -23.21 -11.31 -6.42
N ASP A 179 -22.08 -11.29 -5.72
CA ASP A 179 -21.32 -10.08 -5.39
C ASP A 179 -20.15 -9.91 -6.35
N ALA A 180 -19.62 -8.69 -6.42
CA ALA A 180 -18.42 -8.43 -7.19
C ALA A 180 -17.17 -8.82 -6.40
N HIS A 181 -16.11 -9.15 -7.13
CA HIS A 181 -14.79 -9.39 -6.54
C HIS A 181 -14.31 -8.17 -5.76
N GLN A 182 -13.41 -8.39 -4.81
CA GLN A 182 -12.73 -7.28 -4.14
C GLN A 182 -11.88 -6.49 -5.12
N THR A 183 -11.75 -5.21 -4.83
CA THR A 183 -11.00 -4.25 -5.66
C THR A 183 -10.12 -3.44 -4.76
N HIS A 184 -8.81 -3.51 -5.01
CA HIS A 184 -7.81 -2.81 -4.21
C HIS A 184 -7.73 -1.32 -4.57
N SER A 185 -7.63 -0.97 -5.85
CA SER A 185 -7.57 0.41 -6.34
C SER A 185 -8.56 0.72 -7.47
N ALA A 186 -8.93 2.00 -7.66
CA ALA A 186 -9.78 2.47 -8.75
C ALA A 186 -9.39 3.86 -9.28
N PHE A 187 -9.53 4.08 -10.59
CA PHE A 187 -9.25 5.38 -11.20
C PHE A 187 -10.28 5.78 -12.26
N VAL A 188 -10.72 7.04 -12.26
CA VAL A 188 -11.70 7.59 -13.21
C VAL A 188 -11.05 8.59 -14.16
N TRP A 189 -11.38 8.48 -15.45
CA TRP A 189 -10.97 9.48 -16.44
C TRP A 189 -12.06 9.82 -17.46
N GLN A 190 -11.95 11.02 -18.02
CA GLN A 190 -12.79 11.50 -19.12
C GLN A 190 -11.89 12.13 -20.20
N PRO A 191 -11.75 11.51 -21.38
CA PRO A 191 -10.90 12.04 -22.45
C PRO A 191 -11.35 13.39 -23.01
N GLU A 192 -12.66 13.64 -23.03
CA GLU A 192 -13.22 14.89 -23.55
C GLU A 192 -14.50 15.26 -22.76
N VAL A 193 -14.58 16.51 -22.31
CA VAL A 193 -15.77 17.07 -21.65
C VAL A 193 -16.99 16.95 -22.56
N GLY A 194 -18.09 16.40 -22.04
CA GLY A 194 -19.31 16.09 -22.80
C GLY A 194 -19.26 14.74 -23.54
N GLY A 195 -18.11 14.08 -23.54
CA GLY A 195 -17.87 12.76 -24.10
C GLY A 195 -18.23 11.61 -23.14
N PRO A 196 -17.74 10.40 -23.44
CA PRO A 196 -17.75 9.27 -22.51
C PRO A 196 -16.89 9.54 -21.26
N ALA A 197 -17.11 8.76 -20.22
CA ALA A 197 -16.26 8.68 -19.03
C ALA A 197 -16.03 7.21 -18.70
N TYR A 198 -14.85 6.92 -18.17
CA TYR A 198 -14.38 5.55 -17.92
C TYR A 198 -13.83 5.42 -16.50
N LEU A 199 -13.73 4.18 -16.05
CA LEU A 199 -13.20 3.80 -14.75
C LEU A 199 -12.40 2.53 -14.93
N VAL A 200 -11.25 2.42 -14.27
CA VAL A 200 -10.45 1.20 -14.18
C VAL A 200 -10.38 0.77 -12.72
N THR A 201 -10.35 -0.54 -12.48
CA THR A 201 -10.11 -1.12 -11.15
C THR A 201 -9.05 -2.18 -11.21
N GLN A 202 -8.41 -2.39 -10.06
CA GLN A 202 -7.67 -3.61 -9.75
C GLN A 202 -8.64 -4.68 -9.25
N ASP A 203 -8.53 -5.92 -9.74
CA ASP A 203 -9.30 -7.07 -9.26
C ASP A 203 -8.39 -8.03 -8.48
N GLU A 204 -8.73 -8.34 -7.22
CA GLU A 204 -7.91 -9.18 -6.35
C GLU A 204 -8.21 -10.69 -6.45
N GLU A 205 -9.29 -11.09 -7.12
CA GLU A 205 -9.80 -12.48 -7.08
C GLU A 205 -9.52 -13.27 -8.36
N ASP A 206 -9.19 -12.61 -9.46
CA ASP A 206 -8.84 -13.26 -10.73
C ASP A 206 -7.46 -12.85 -11.27
N ARG A 207 -6.96 -13.68 -12.20
CA ARG A 207 -5.73 -13.42 -12.94
C ARG A 207 -5.87 -12.25 -13.89
N PHE A 208 -7.08 -11.92 -14.33
CA PHE A 208 -7.38 -10.72 -15.09
C PHE A 208 -7.57 -9.56 -14.11
N ASP A 209 -6.47 -8.93 -13.73
CA ASP A 209 -6.39 -7.97 -12.63
C ASP A 209 -6.67 -6.53 -13.06
N VAL A 210 -6.78 -6.24 -14.38
CA VAL A 210 -7.14 -4.91 -14.91
C VAL A 210 -8.55 -4.92 -15.51
N ASP A 211 -9.47 -4.21 -14.85
CA ASP A 211 -10.88 -4.15 -15.22
C ASP A 211 -11.31 -2.76 -15.67
N ILE A 212 -11.75 -2.59 -16.92
CA ILE A 212 -12.13 -1.28 -17.46
C ILE A 212 -13.63 -1.17 -17.74
N TYR A 213 -14.24 -0.07 -17.30
CA TYR A 213 -15.67 0.20 -17.33
C TYR A 213 -16.03 1.48 -18.09
N ASP A 214 -17.12 1.45 -18.85
CA ASP A 214 -17.86 2.64 -19.32
C ASP A 214 -18.78 3.13 -18.19
N ILE A 215 -18.46 4.31 -17.65
CA ILE A 215 -19.26 5.02 -16.63
C ILE A 215 -19.94 6.27 -17.19
N THR A 216 -20.08 6.40 -18.51
CA THR A 216 -20.79 7.53 -19.17
C THR A 216 -22.16 7.76 -18.54
N ASN A 217 -22.83 6.68 -18.12
CA ASN A 217 -23.92 6.76 -17.15
C ASN A 217 -23.46 6.12 -15.83
N PRO A 218 -23.03 6.89 -14.82
CA PRO A 218 -22.45 6.33 -13.60
C PRO A 218 -23.49 5.55 -12.76
N ARG A 219 -24.79 5.67 -13.06
CA ARG A 219 -25.84 4.84 -12.45
C ARG A 219 -26.00 3.47 -13.10
N ARG A 220 -25.38 3.26 -14.27
CA ARG A 220 -25.40 2.02 -15.03
C ARG A 220 -24.05 1.78 -15.71
N PRO A 221 -22.97 1.55 -14.93
CA PRO A 221 -21.67 1.18 -15.49
C PRO A 221 -21.75 -0.09 -16.33
N ARG A 222 -20.76 -0.29 -17.20
CA ARG A 222 -20.64 -1.47 -18.06
C ARG A 222 -19.17 -1.85 -18.20
N LEU A 223 -18.84 -3.09 -17.88
CA LEU A 223 -17.53 -3.66 -18.18
C LEU A 223 -17.28 -3.63 -19.70
N LEU A 224 -16.09 -3.19 -20.09
CA LEU A 224 -15.62 -3.07 -21.47
C LEU A 224 -14.58 -4.13 -21.80
N THR A 225 -13.56 -4.25 -20.96
CA THR A 225 -12.46 -5.21 -21.11
C THR A 225 -11.89 -5.57 -19.75
N GLU A 226 -11.28 -6.74 -19.71
CA GLU A 226 -10.57 -7.35 -18.58
C GLU A 226 -9.22 -7.81 -19.17
N LEU A 227 -8.11 -7.53 -18.50
CA LEU A 227 -6.76 -7.86 -18.97
C LEU A 227 -5.94 -8.50 -17.85
N ASP A 228 -5.02 -9.38 -18.23
CA ASP A 228 -3.89 -9.79 -17.41
C ASP A 228 -2.64 -9.26 -18.11
N LEU A 229 -1.92 -8.32 -17.50
CA LEU A 229 -0.73 -7.77 -18.16
C LEU A 229 0.49 -8.70 -18.10
N ASN A 230 0.46 -9.77 -17.29
CA ASN A 230 1.49 -10.82 -17.35
C ASN A 230 1.51 -11.55 -18.69
N ASP A 231 0.44 -11.47 -19.49
CA ASP A 231 0.44 -11.98 -20.88
C ASP A 231 1.42 -11.22 -21.80
N PHE A 232 2.00 -10.11 -21.33
CA PHE A 232 3.08 -9.35 -21.99
C PHE A 232 4.48 -9.64 -21.43
N ASP A 233 4.65 -10.68 -20.61
CA ASP A 233 5.91 -11.08 -19.98
C ASP A 233 6.46 -10.04 -18.96
N VAL A 234 5.56 -9.36 -18.22
CA VAL A 234 5.88 -8.32 -17.22
C VAL A 234 6.65 -8.86 -15.99
N ALA A 235 6.41 -10.10 -15.57
CA ALA A 235 7.08 -10.69 -14.42
C ALA A 235 8.61 -10.85 -14.64
N GLN A 236 9.42 -10.38 -13.69
CA GLN A 236 10.88 -10.34 -13.82
C GLN A 236 11.57 -11.55 -13.15
N LEU A 237 11.30 -12.75 -13.66
CA LEU A 237 11.73 -14.03 -13.08
C LEU A 237 13.26 -14.18 -12.89
N ASP A 238 14.07 -13.52 -13.72
CA ASP A 238 15.54 -13.54 -13.60
C ASP A 238 16.03 -12.85 -12.31
N LEU A 239 15.18 -12.02 -11.69
CA LEU A 239 15.41 -11.35 -10.41
C LEU A 239 14.68 -12.03 -9.24
N ASN A 240 14.05 -13.20 -9.48
CA ASN A 240 13.16 -13.89 -8.55
C ASN A 240 11.90 -13.08 -8.17
N LEU A 241 11.50 -12.15 -9.05
CA LEU A 241 10.26 -11.38 -8.95
C LEU A 241 9.21 -12.09 -9.81
N GLY A 242 8.23 -12.71 -9.16
CA GLY A 242 7.34 -13.67 -9.82
C GLY A 242 5.92 -13.74 -9.29
N ASP A 243 5.60 -13.08 -8.17
CA ASP A 243 4.21 -12.87 -7.76
C ASP A 243 3.72 -11.53 -8.34
N SER A 244 3.71 -11.44 -9.67
CA SER A 244 3.42 -10.19 -10.36
C SER A 244 1.93 -9.96 -10.58
N PHE A 245 1.41 -8.89 -10.00
CA PHE A 245 0.02 -8.48 -10.07
C PHE A 245 -0.12 -6.96 -10.00
N LEU A 246 -1.21 -6.44 -10.58
CA LEU A 246 -1.55 -5.03 -10.49
C LEU A 246 -1.80 -4.62 -9.04
N HIS A 247 -1.14 -3.57 -8.59
CA HIS A 247 -1.41 -2.93 -7.31
C HIS A 247 -2.26 -1.66 -7.50
N ASP A 248 -1.69 -0.65 -8.16
CA ASP A 248 -2.34 0.63 -8.41
C ASP A 248 -2.24 1.07 -9.89
N MET A 249 -3.07 2.04 -10.28
CA MET A 249 -3.04 2.60 -11.63
C MET A 249 -3.51 4.05 -11.69
N THR A 250 -2.87 4.83 -12.57
CA THR A 250 -3.32 6.18 -12.92
C THR A 250 -3.53 6.31 -14.42
N VAL A 251 -4.44 7.21 -14.84
CA VAL A 251 -4.67 7.50 -16.26
C VAL A 251 -4.56 8.98 -16.54
N LYS A 252 -3.71 9.35 -17.51
CA LYS A 252 -3.57 10.75 -17.97
C LYS A 252 -3.87 10.88 -19.46
N CYS A 253 -4.82 11.74 -19.80
CA CYS A 253 -5.08 12.17 -21.17
C CYS A 253 -4.20 13.37 -21.51
N MET A 254 -3.31 13.21 -22.48
CA MET A 254 -2.21 14.12 -22.73
C MET A 254 -2.43 14.99 -23.96
N ASP A 255 -2.34 16.31 -23.80
CA ASP A 255 -2.36 17.27 -24.92
C ASP A 255 -0.96 17.52 -25.54
N SER A 256 0.09 17.13 -24.82
CA SER A 256 1.49 17.34 -25.19
C SER A 256 2.38 16.20 -24.69
N GLY A 257 3.65 16.20 -25.08
CA GLY A 257 4.61 15.16 -24.72
C GLY A 257 4.65 14.01 -25.73
N PRO A 258 5.28 12.87 -25.38
CA PRO A 258 5.49 11.73 -26.27
C PRO A 258 4.17 11.07 -26.72
N TYR A 259 3.11 11.17 -25.91
CA TYR A 259 1.80 10.56 -26.17
C TYR A 259 0.70 11.58 -26.44
N ALA A 260 1.03 12.75 -26.97
CA ALA A 260 0.06 13.80 -27.27
C ALA A 260 -1.14 13.28 -28.11
N GLY A 261 -2.36 13.55 -27.63
CA GLY A 261 -3.62 13.09 -28.22
C GLY A 261 -4.09 11.71 -27.76
N LYS A 262 -3.42 11.11 -26.77
CA LYS A 262 -3.77 9.80 -26.21
C LYS A 262 -4.12 9.90 -24.73
N CYS A 263 -4.83 8.91 -24.21
CA CYS A 263 -4.93 8.64 -22.78
C CYS A 263 -4.05 7.44 -22.45
N ILE A 264 -3.07 7.65 -21.57
CA ILE A 264 -2.11 6.63 -21.17
C ILE A 264 -2.38 6.24 -19.73
N MET A 265 -2.49 4.94 -19.50
CA MET A 265 -2.53 4.35 -18.17
C MET A 265 -1.11 3.96 -17.76
N ILE A 266 -0.71 4.32 -16.54
CA ILE A 266 0.41 3.67 -15.84
C ILE A 266 -0.23 2.65 -14.90
N ALA A 267 0.16 1.39 -15.06
CA ALA A 267 -0.26 0.29 -14.20
C ALA A 267 0.96 -0.20 -13.43
N SER A 268 0.93 -0.06 -12.10
CA SER A 268 2.01 -0.46 -11.21
C SER A 268 1.82 -1.92 -10.83
N TYR A 269 2.78 -2.77 -11.20
CA TYR A 269 2.77 -4.20 -10.92
C TYR A 269 3.82 -4.52 -9.89
N TRP A 270 3.40 -5.05 -8.73
CA TRP A 270 4.34 -5.73 -7.84
C TRP A 270 5.08 -6.80 -8.62
N ASP A 271 6.35 -7.02 -8.31
CA ASP A 271 7.27 -7.92 -9.00
C ASP A 271 7.42 -7.71 -10.53
N GLY A 272 6.87 -6.61 -11.06
CA GLY A 272 6.75 -6.37 -12.50
C GLY A 272 7.17 -4.98 -12.97
N GLY A 273 7.19 -3.98 -12.08
CA GLY A 273 7.50 -2.59 -12.43
C GLY A 273 6.28 -1.85 -12.97
N TYR A 274 6.49 -0.87 -13.85
CA TYR A 274 5.44 0.02 -14.35
C TYR A 274 5.12 -0.26 -15.81
N VAL A 275 3.86 -0.56 -16.10
CA VAL A 275 3.36 -0.87 -17.45
C VAL A 275 2.59 0.31 -18.02
N LEU A 276 2.96 0.75 -19.23
CA LEU A 276 2.25 1.78 -19.97
C LEU A 276 1.29 1.17 -21.00
N LEU A 277 0.00 1.51 -20.89
CA LEU A 277 -1.04 1.16 -21.86
C LEU A 277 -1.64 2.41 -22.52
N ASP A 278 -1.85 2.37 -23.83
CA ASP A 278 -2.73 3.31 -24.52
C ASP A 278 -4.20 2.88 -24.29
N VAL A 279 -4.91 3.67 -23.49
CA VAL A 279 -6.34 3.48 -23.17
C VAL A 279 -7.21 4.53 -23.87
N THR A 280 -6.77 5.07 -25.01
CA THR A 280 -7.58 5.99 -25.83
C THR A 280 -8.84 5.30 -26.38
N ASP A 281 -8.76 4.00 -26.69
CA ASP A 281 -9.91 3.12 -26.87
C ASP A 281 -9.95 2.11 -25.72
N PRO A 282 -10.66 2.40 -24.61
CA PRO A 282 -10.63 1.54 -23.42
C PRO A 282 -11.27 0.15 -23.62
N ALA A 283 -11.94 -0.08 -24.76
CA ALA A 283 -12.43 -1.42 -25.12
C ALA A 283 -11.37 -2.27 -25.84
N ASN A 284 -10.26 -1.65 -26.29
CA ASN A 284 -9.14 -2.32 -26.93
C ASN A 284 -7.81 -1.64 -26.53
N PRO A 285 -7.38 -1.72 -25.24
CA PRO A 285 -6.11 -1.13 -24.82
C PRO A 285 -4.91 -1.70 -25.59
N GLU A 286 -3.90 -0.86 -25.84
CA GLU A 286 -2.68 -1.26 -26.53
C GLU A 286 -1.46 -1.12 -25.60
N PHE A 287 -0.72 -2.21 -25.40
CA PHE A 287 0.57 -2.18 -24.68
C PHE A 287 1.57 -1.26 -25.39
N ILE A 288 2.28 -0.43 -24.62
CA ILE A 288 3.34 0.48 -25.11
C ILE A 288 4.71 -0.03 -24.71
N LEU A 289 4.95 -0.13 -23.40
CA LEU A 289 6.20 -0.55 -22.77
C LEU A 289 5.93 -0.93 -21.32
N ASP A 290 6.92 -1.56 -20.71
CA ASP A 290 7.10 -1.83 -19.28
C ASP A 290 8.51 -1.39 -18.84
N THR A 291 8.75 -1.31 -17.53
CA THR A 291 10.06 -0.97 -16.95
C THR A 291 10.72 -2.20 -16.33
N ASP A 292 12.04 -2.33 -16.51
CA ASP A 292 12.83 -3.38 -15.85
C ASP A 292 13.53 -2.84 -14.60
N TYR A 293 13.57 -3.64 -13.55
CA TYR A 293 14.43 -3.37 -12.40
C TYR A 293 15.91 -3.62 -12.73
N ALA A 294 16.79 -2.85 -12.10
CA ALA A 294 18.21 -3.10 -12.18
C ALA A 294 18.57 -4.45 -11.53
N ALA A 295 19.60 -5.12 -12.05
CA ALA A 295 20.09 -6.38 -11.46
C ALA A 295 20.71 -6.22 -10.06
N ILE A 296 21.00 -4.98 -9.66
CA ILE A 296 21.46 -4.61 -8.33
C ILE A 296 20.64 -3.40 -7.91
N ASP A 297 20.10 -3.45 -6.70
CA ASP A 297 19.41 -2.32 -6.08
C ASP A 297 20.33 -1.09 -6.01
N PRO A 298 19.99 0.01 -6.72
CA PRO A 298 20.86 1.17 -6.84
C PRO A 298 21.02 1.91 -5.50
N GLU A 299 19.93 2.10 -4.76
CA GLU A 299 19.93 2.87 -3.51
C GLU A 299 20.67 2.11 -2.40
N LEU A 300 20.38 0.82 -2.24
CA LEU A 300 21.07 -0.01 -1.26
C LEU A 300 22.57 -0.07 -1.56
N PHE A 301 22.94 -0.27 -2.84
CA PHE A 301 24.34 -0.39 -3.22
C PHE A 301 25.10 0.93 -3.05
N GLU A 302 24.53 2.04 -3.48
CA GLU A 302 25.17 3.35 -3.34
C GLU A 302 25.39 3.73 -1.87
N GLN A 303 24.38 3.50 -1.03
CA GLN A 303 24.39 3.97 0.35
C GLN A 303 25.13 3.01 1.31
N THR A 304 25.08 1.69 1.06
CA THR A 304 25.64 0.67 1.99
C THR A 304 26.78 -0.16 1.38
N GLY A 305 26.86 -0.26 0.05
CA GLY A 305 27.75 -1.18 -0.65
C GLY A 305 27.30 -2.64 -0.67
N ILE A 306 26.10 -2.95 -0.15
CA ILE A 306 25.45 -4.25 -0.27
C ILE A 306 24.91 -4.38 -1.70
N ALA A 307 25.14 -5.53 -2.33
CA ALA A 307 24.68 -5.80 -3.69
C ALA A 307 23.66 -6.93 -3.66
N LEU A 308 22.39 -6.56 -3.63
CA LEU A 308 21.22 -7.44 -3.73
C LEU A 308 20.35 -6.99 -4.91
N THR A 309 19.46 -7.85 -5.37
CA THR A 309 18.42 -7.45 -6.34
C THR A 309 17.38 -6.57 -5.66
N PRO A 310 16.68 -5.68 -6.37
CA PRO A 310 15.53 -4.95 -5.83
C PRO A 310 14.46 -5.89 -5.24
N GLU A 311 13.62 -5.33 -4.38
CA GLU A 311 12.51 -6.07 -3.78
C GLU A 311 11.39 -6.34 -4.79
N GLY A 312 10.99 -5.34 -5.59
CA GLY A 312 10.07 -5.50 -6.72
C GLY A 312 8.67 -4.88 -6.56
N ASN A 313 8.32 -4.31 -5.41
CA ASN A 313 6.96 -3.81 -5.14
C ASN A 313 6.63 -2.43 -5.76
N ALA A 314 6.58 -2.31 -7.08
CA ALA A 314 6.09 -1.09 -7.74
C ALA A 314 4.65 -0.78 -7.33
N HIS A 315 4.46 0.32 -6.60
CA HIS A 315 3.23 0.65 -5.89
C HIS A 315 2.37 1.64 -6.65
N GLN A 316 2.77 2.91 -6.77
CA GLN A 316 1.98 3.97 -7.41
C GLN A 316 2.85 4.84 -8.32
N ALA A 317 2.24 5.44 -9.36
CA ALA A 317 2.98 6.29 -10.27
C ALA A 317 2.15 7.41 -10.92
N GLU A 318 2.81 8.53 -11.18
CA GLU A 318 2.23 9.69 -11.87
C GLU A 318 3.13 10.31 -12.94
N PHE A 319 2.51 10.78 -14.03
CA PHE A 319 3.18 11.61 -15.02
C PHE A 319 3.33 13.05 -14.55
N THR A 320 4.53 13.63 -14.74
CA THR A 320 4.78 15.06 -14.56
C THR A 320 3.85 15.93 -15.41
N ALA A 321 3.60 17.17 -14.99
CA ALA A 321 2.68 18.09 -15.70
C ALA A 321 3.04 18.32 -17.18
N ASP A 322 4.32 18.20 -17.57
CA ASP A 322 4.77 18.32 -18.96
C ASP A 322 4.80 16.99 -19.74
N ASN A 323 4.45 15.88 -19.08
CA ASN A 323 4.41 14.51 -19.59
C ASN A 323 5.76 13.99 -20.10
N ARG A 324 6.88 14.58 -19.68
CA ARG A 324 8.22 14.13 -20.10
C ARG A 324 8.75 13.00 -19.23
N PHE A 325 8.26 12.90 -18.01
CA PHE A 325 8.66 11.91 -17.03
C PHE A 325 7.43 11.29 -16.38
N PHE A 326 7.62 10.13 -15.79
CA PHE A 326 6.75 9.67 -14.71
C PHE A 326 7.61 9.29 -13.50
N ILE A 327 7.01 9.43 -12.33
CA ILE A 327 7.59 9.07 -11.05
C ILE A 327 6.90 7.81 -10.58
N GLY A 328 7.67 6.82 -10.15
CA GLY A 328 7.16 5.58 -9.54
C GLY A 328 7.63 5.46 -8.10
N THR A 329 6.80 4.89 -7.23
CA THR A 329 7.11 4.57 -5.84
C THR A 329 7.12 3.07 -5.64
N ASP A 330 8.14 2.57 -4.97
CA ASP A 330 8.22 1.17 -4.56
C ASP A 330 7.93 1.03 -3.07
N GLU A 331 7.00 0.16 -2.71
CA GLU A 331 6.57 -0.03 -1.32
C GLU A 331 7.11 -1.34 -0.73
N ASP A 332 8.12 -1.24 0.12
CA ASP A 332 8.70 -2.39 0.82
C ASP A 332 8.60 -2.21 2.33
N PHE A 333 7.80 -3.06 2.97
CA PHE A 333 7.60 -3.10 4.42
C PHE A 333 8.62 -3.96 5.17
N SER A 334 9.59 -4.56 4.47
CA SER A 334 10.54 -5.49 5.05
C SER A 334 11.98 -5.03 4.83
N PRO A 335 12.60 -4.36 5.81
CA PRO A 335 13.98 -3.88 5.68
C PRO A 335 15.04 -5.00 5.67
N TYR A 336 14.60 -6.25 5.72
CA TYR A 336 15.43 -7.44 5.74
C TYR A 336 14.87 -8.52 4.81
N ARG A 337 15.76 -9.12 4.04
CA ARG A 337 15.52 -10.41 3.40
C ARG A 337 16.06 -11.56 4.21
N ALA A 338 15.42 -12.72 4.09
CA ALA A 338 15.83 -13.94 4.74
C ALA A 338 16.41 -14.96 3.74
N ARG A 339 17.34 -15.78 4.21
CA ARG A 339 17.87 -16.92 3.48
C ARG A 339 17.70 -18.16 4.33
N LEU A 340 17.01 -19.17 3.81
CA LEU A 340 16.83 -20.46 4.46
C LEU A 340 17.83 -21.46 3.90
N THR A 341 18.47 -22.23 4.79
CA THR A 341 19.33 -23.37 4.42
C THR A 341 18.93 -24.61 5.21
N THR A 342 19.07 -25.80 4.62
CA THR A 342 18.74 -27.09 5.25
C THR A 342 20.00 -27.87 5.63
N ASP A 343 19.86 -28.84 6.54
CA ASP A 343 20.98 -29.68 6.99
C ASP A 343 21.49 -30.69 5.95
N ASP A 344 20.76 -30.85 4.84
CA ASP A 344 21.17 -31.61 3.66
C ASP A 344 21.78 -30.75 2.54
N GLY A 345 21.81 -29.42 2.71
CA GLY A 345 22.49 -28.46 1.84
C GLY A 345 21.62 -27.75 0.81
N GLY A 346 20.30 -27.84 0.93
CA GLY A 346 19.37 -26.96 0.22
C GLY A 346 19.50 -25.51 0.67
N GLU A 347 19.26 -24.59 -0.26
CA GLU A 347 19.24 -23.15 0.00
C GLU A 347 18.08 -22.49 -0.76
N TYR A 348 17.33 -21.63 -0.07
CA TYR A 348 16.10 -21.02 -0.57
C TYR A 348 16.01 -19.57 -0.12
N ASP A 349 15.51 -18.71 -1.02
CA ASP A 349 15.15 -17.35 -0.66
C ASP A 349 13.90 -17.35 0.22
N ALA A 350 13.86 -16.39 1.13
CA ALA A 350 12.78 -16.21 2.09
C ALA A 350 12.57 -14.71 2.36
N GLY A 351 11.36 -14.34 2.77
CA GLY A 351 11.04 -13.00 3.25
C GLY A 351 10.69 -13.02 4.73
N GLU A 352 10.93 -11.92 5.44
CA GLU A 352 10.36 -11.70 6.77
C GLU A 352 9.02 -10.96 6.65
N PHE A 353 8.05 -11.34 7.48
CA PHE A 353 6.83 -10.56 7.62
C PHE A 353 7.12 -9.31 8.47
N GLY A 354 7.03 -8.11 7.87
CA GLY A 354 7.37 -6.83 8.52
C GLY A 354 6.59 -6.52 9.80
N TRP A 355 5.44 -7.17 9.99
CA TRP A 355 4.57 -7.04 11.18
C TRP A 355 4.82 -8.10 12.26
N THR A 356 5.86 -8.94 12.12
CA THR A 356 6.27 -9.93 13.13
C THR A 356 7.57 -9.55 13.82
N VAL A 357 7.97 -10.27 14.88
CA VAL A 357 9.24 -9.97 15.57
C VAL A 357 10.41 -10.31 14.63
N PRO A 358 11.24 -9.35 14.19
CA PRO A 358 12.32 -9.63 13.26
C PRO A 358 13.32 -10.62 13.85
N ILE A 359 13.82 -11.57 13.05
CA ILE A 359 14.73 -12.63 13.53
C ILE A 359 15.96 -12.03 14.24
N SER A 360 16.51 -10.96 13.68
CA SER A 360 17.69 -10.28 14.21
C SER A 360 17.46 -9.56 15.55
N LEU A 361 16.19 -9.31 15.90
CA LEU A 361 15.78 -8.57 17.10
C LEU A 361 15.02 -9.43 18.11
N ASN A 362 14.69 -10.68 17.75
CA ASN A 362 13.94 -11.57 18.61
C ASN A 362 14.81 -12.01 19.81
N PRO A 363 14.45 -11.65 21.05
CA PRO A 363 15.24 -11.99 22.22
C PRO A 363 15.28 -13.50 22.53
N GLU A 364 14.34 -14.28 21.98
CA GLU A 364 14.31 -15.73 22.12
C GLU A 364 15.26 -16.43 21.12
N ILE A 365 15.78 -15.72 20.11
CA ILE A 365 16.75 -16.22 19.13
C ILE A 365 18.16 -15.78 19.56
N GLU A 366 18.86 -16.61 20.33
CA GLU A 366 20.09 -16.22 21.04
C GLU A 366 21.29 -15.89 20.12
N ASP A 367 21.30 -16.35 18.87
CA ASP A 367 22.40 -16.19 17.92
C ASP A 367 22.06 -15.35 16.67
N GLY A 368 20.86 -14.76 16.62
CA GLY A 368 20.40 -13.92 15.51
C GLY A 368 20.09 -14.68 14.22
N ALA A 369 19.94 -16.01 14.30
CA ALA A 369 19.49 -16.85 13.19
C ALA A 369 18.50 -17.88 13.72
N LEU A 370 17.34 -18.05 13.07
CA LEU A 370 16.47 -19.17 13.43
C LEU A 370 17.15 -20.47 13.05
N ASN A 371 17.29 -21.38 13.98
CA ASN A 371 17.94 -22.65 13.75
C ASN A 371 17.15 -23.77 14.42
N GLY A 372 16.73 -24.80 13.69
CA GLY A 372 16.00 -25.87 14.36
C GLY A 372 15.25 -26.81 13.45
N PRO A 373 14.65 -27.87 14.02
CA PRO A 373 13.84 -28.82 13.28
C PRO A 373 12.49 -28.22 12.89
N THR A 374 12.01 -28.62 11.71
CA THR A 374 10.71 -28.20 11.17
C THR A 374 9.60 -29.24 11.41
N VAL A 375 8.35 -28.79 11.50
CA VAL A 375 7.15 -29.64 11.56
C VAL A 375 6.12 -29.18 10.54
N PHE A 376 5.60 -30.08 9.72
CA PHE A 376 4.55 -29.73 8.75
C PHE A 376 3.18 -29.57 9.41
N GLY A 377 2.52 -28.43 9.21
CA GLY A 377 1.21 -28.10 9.80
C GLY A 377 0.05 -27.99 8.82
N GLY A 378 0.26 -28.17 7.51
CA GLY A 378 -0.79 -27.96 6.50
C GLY A 378 -1.11 -26.48 6.31
N TYR A 379 -2.39 -26.11 6.18
CA TYR A 379 -2.79 -24.71 5.94
C TYR A 379 -2.78 -23.83 7.18
N GLY A 380 -2.88 -24.38 8.39
CA GLY A 380 -2.71 -23.60 9.63
C GLY A 380 -3.83 -22.61 9.94
N CYS A 381 -4.99 -22.71 9.28
CA CYS A 381 -6.12 -21.85 9.59
C CYS A 381 -6.73 -22.19 10.95
N PRO A 382 -7.47 -21.27 11.60
CA PRO A 382 -8.02 -21.52 12.94
C PRO A 382 -8.88 -22.80 13.03
N ALA A 383 -9.57 -23.17 11.94
CA ALA A 383 -10.33 -24.40 11.84
C ALA A 383 -9.47 -25.68 11.84
N ASP A 384 -8.23 -25.58 11.36
CA ASP A 384 -7.28 -26.69 11.23
C ASP A 384 -6.44 -26.88 12.50
N ARG A 385 -6.30 -25.83 13.33
CA ARG A 385 -5.43 -25.78 14.52
C ARG A 385 -5.51 -27.00 15.41
N GLY A 386 -6.71 -27.56 15.63
CA GLY A 386 -6.91 -28.74 16.46
C GLY A 386 -6.32 -30.05 15.92
N SER A 387 -5.90 -30.08 14.66
CA SER A 387 -5.26 -31.22 14.00
C SER A 387 -3.72 -31.15 13.95
N ILE A 388 -3.16 -29.97 14.22
CA ILE A 388 -1.72 -29.71 14.19
C ILE A 388 -1.13 -30.06 15.56
N PRO A 389 -0.04 -30.85 15.63
CA PRO A 389 0.60 -31.16 16.90
C PRO A 389 1.26 -29.92 17.51
N ASP A 390 1.25 -29.84 18.83
CA ASP A 390 2.01 -28.82 19.56
C ASP A 390 3.53 -29.06 19.46
N ALA A 391 4.32 -28.02 19.70
CA ALA A 391 5.77 -28.04 19.54
C ALA A 391 6.49 -29.10 20.39
N SER A 392 5.85 -29.62 21.45
CA SER A 392 6.45 -30.68 22.29
C SER A 392 6.67 -32.00 21.53
N THR A 393 6.08 -32.14 20.33
CA THR A 393 6.34 -33.25 19.40
C THR A 393 7.83 -33.39 19.03
N LEU A 394 8.58 -32.28 19.01
CA LEU A 394 10.02 -32.24 18.71
C LEU A 394 10.90 -32.75 19.87
N GLY A 395 10.33 -32.90 21.07
CA GLY A 395 11.05 -33.35 22.25
C GLY A 395 11.97 -32.27 22.82
N THR A 396 13.20 -32.64 23.18
CA THR A 396 14.18 -31.68 23.73
C THR A 396 15.07 -31.17 22.60
N LEU A 397 14.98 -29.87 22.33
CA LEU A 397 15.82 -29.16 21.36
C LEU A 397 17.26 -28.99 21.90
N ALA A 398 18.22 -28.83 20.99
CA ALA A 398 19.57 -28.45 21.38
C ALA A 398 19.61 -27.00 21.89
N ALA A 399 20.75 -26.57 22.42
CA ALA A 399 20.91 -25.17 22.82
C ALA A 399 20.98 -24.28 21.56
N GLY A 400 20.21 -23.20 21.52
CA GLY A 400 20.03 -22.35 20.33
C GLY A 400 19.30 -23.06 19.20
N GLU A 401 18.38 -23.97 19.54
CA GLU A 401 17.44 -24.53 18.58
C GLU A 401 16.01 -24.10 18.90
N GLU A 402 15.30 -23.64 17.88
CA GLU A 402 13.91 -23.21 17.91
C GLU A 402 12.98 -24.28 17.31
N ALA A 403 11.75 -24.37 17.81
CA ALA A 403 10.69 -25.18 17.22
C ALA A 403 10.02 -24.41 16.07
N ILE A 404 10.12 -24.92 14.84
CA ILE A 404 9.64 -24.23 13.65
C ILE A 404 8.45 -24.97 13.03
N LEU A 405 7.31 -24.28 12.89
CA LEU A 405 6.14 -24.82 12.19
C LEU A 405 6.17 -24.40 10.71
N VAL A 406 5.98 -25.33 9.79
CA VAL A 406 5.88 -25.04 8.34
C VAL A 406 4.41 -25.15 7.91
N LEU A 407 3.86 -24.05 7.40
CA LEU A 407 2.49 -23.91 6.94
C LEU A 407 2.46 -23.55 5.46
N GLN A 408 1.29 -23.68 4.84
CA GLN A 408 1.06 -23.29 3.44
C GLN A 408 0.11 -22.11 3.34
N ARG A 409 0.35 -21.22 2.37
CA ARG A 409 -0.60 -20.21 1.89
C ARG A 409 -1.83 -20.92 1.32
N GLY A 410 -3.00 -20.32 1.49
CA GLY A 410 -4.27 -20.89 1.06
C GLY A 410 -5.05 -21.64 2.16
N PRO A 411 -5.97 -22.55 1.78
CA PRO A 411 -6.12 -23.17 0.46
C PRO A 411 -6.59 -22.21 -0.65
N VAL A 412 -5.95 -22.26 -1.84
CA VAL A 412 -6.35 -21.52 -3.04
C VAL A 412 -6.59 -22.50 -4.18
N ARG A 413 -7.85 -22.63 -4.61
CA ARG A 413 -8.27 -23.53 -5.70
C ARG A 413 -7.88 -25.01 -5.48
N ASP A 414 -7.65 -25.44 -4.23
CA ASP A 414 -7.38 -26.84 -3.90
C ASP A 414 -8.69 -27.66 -3.83
N PRO A 415 -8.95 -28.60 -4.76
CA PRO A 415 -10.11 -29.48 -4.70
C PRO A 415 -10.10 -30.45 -3.51
N SER A 416 -8.94 -30.63 -2.85
CA SER A 416 -8.77 -31.50 -1.69
C SER A 416 -9.10 -30.80 -0.36
N ALA A 417 -9.05 -29.47 -0.34
CA ALA A 417 -9.37 -28.62 0.80
C ALA A 417 -10.34 -27.49 0.39
N THR A 418 -11.65 -27.72 0.55
CA THR A 418 -12.70 -26.78 0.16
C THR A 418 -13.04 -25.73 1.22
N GLY A 419 -12.17 -25.52 2.20
CA GLY A 419 -12.31 -24.44 3.18
C GLY A 419 -11.90 -23.11 2.59
N ASP A 420 -12.27 -22.01 3.24
CA ASP A 420 -11.78 -20.69 2.88
C ASP A 420 -10.33 -20.53 3.39
N ALA A 421 -9.52 -19.75 2.66
CA ALA A 421 -8.22 -19.33 3.16
C ALA A 421 -8.38 -18.40 4.38
N CYS A 422 -7.33 -18.31 5.18
CA CYS A 422 -7.22 -17.44 6.34
C CYS A 422 -6.02 -16.51 6.19
N PHE A 423 -6.00 -15.40 6.92
CA PHE A 423 -4.90 -14.44 6.87
C PHE A 423 -3.59 -15.03 7.38
N PHE A 424 -2.46 -14.50 6.92
CA PHE A 424 -1.13 -14.89 7.41
C PHE A 424 -1.02 -14.72 8.92
N SER A 425 -1.58 -13.64 9.46
CA SER A 425 -1.65 -13.38 10.88
C SER A 425 -2.32 -14.54 11.65
N GLU A 426 -3.45 -15.08 11.19
CA GLU A 426 -4.10 -16.24 11.84
C GLU A 426 -3.24 -17.52 11.83
N LYS A 427 -2.40 -17.68 10.81
CA LYS A 427 -1.42 -18.79 10.70
C LYS A 427 -0.29 -18.61 11.72
N VAL A 428 0.24 -17.40 11.86
CA VAL A 428 1.23 -17.03 12.89
C VAL A 428 0.65 -17.23 14.30
N GLU A 429 -0.57 -16.76 14.56
CA GLU A 429 -1.28 -16.98 15.83
C GLU A 429 -1.41 -18.47 16.14
N THR A 430 -1.74 -19.28 15.12
CA THR A 430 -1.86 -20.74 15.26
C THR A 430 -0.53 -21.37 15.69
N ALA A 431 0.60 -20.99 15.09
CA ALA A 431 1.93 -21.48 15.50
C ALA A 431 2.26 -21.08 16.94
N GLN A 432 2.06 -19.80 17.27
CA GLN A 432 2.30 -19.24 18.61
C GLN A 432 1.49 -19.97 19.69
N LEU A 433 0.19 -20.19 19.46
CA LEU A 433 -0.69 -20.88 20.40
C LEU A 433 -0.35 -22.36 20.58
N LEU A 434 0.29 -22.98 19.58
CA LEU A 434 0.79 -24.35 19.64
C LEU A 434 2.19 -24.45 20.25
N GLY A 435 2.77 -23.32 20.66
CA GLY A 435 4.05 -23.23 21.38
C GLY A 435 5.28 -23.38 20.49
N TYR A 436 5.15 -23.12 19.18
CA TYR A 436 6.30 -22.99 18.30
C TYR A 436 6.97 -21.64 18.49
N ASP A 437 8.28 -21.59 18.29
CA ASP A 437 9.11 -20.38 18.47
C ASP A 437 9.15 -19.52 17.19
N ALA A 438 8.88 -20.13 16.03
CA ALA A 438 8.76 -19.46 14.74
C ALA A 438 7.88 -20.23 13.74
N VAL A 439 7.53 -19.56 12.64
CA VAL A 439 6.74 -20.15 11.56
C VAL A 439 7.33 -19.84 10.18
N VAL A 440 7.32 -20.83 9.29
CA VAL A 440 7.62 -20.70 7.86
C VAL A 440 6.31 -20.88 7.11
N ILE A 441 5.93 -19.92 6.27
CA ILE A 441 4.71 -19.98 5.46
C ILE A 441 5.08 -20.06 3.98
N ALA A 442 4.86 -21.23 3.40
CA ALA A 442 5.16 -21.49 2.00
C ALA A 442 4.08 -20.96 1.07
N ASN A 443 4.48 -20.49 -0.11
CA ASN A 443 3.56 -20.11 -1.17
C ASN A 443 2.76 -21.34 -1.69
N HIS A 444 1.81 -21.13 -2.58
CA HIS A 444 0.95 -22.17 -3.18
C HIS A 444 1.15 -22.27 -4.70
N HIS A 445 0.55 -23.28 -5.35
CA HIS A 445 0.64 -23.48 -6.80
C HIS A 445 0.33 -22.24 -7.65
N GLY A 446 -0.63 -21.40 -7.23
CA GLY A 446 -0.99 -20.13 -7.90
C GLY A 446 0.17 -19.14 -7.97
N GLY A 447 0.68 -18.70 -6.80
CA GLY A 447 1.84 -17.81 -6.68
C GLY A 447 3.15 -18.41 -7.15
N ALA A 448 3.24 -19.74 -7.32
CA ALA A 448 4.34 -20.36 -8.05
C ALA A 448 4.19 -20.29 -9.59
N LEU A 449 3.17 -19.60 -10.09
CA LEU A 449 2.77 -19.50 -11.50
C LEU A 449 2.65 -20.87 -12.20
N GLY A 450 2.10 -21.86 -11.49
CA GLY A 450 2.02 -23.24 -11.99
C GLY A 450 3.38 -23.91 -12.21
N GLY A 451 4.40 -23.48 -11.45
CA GLY A 451 5.77 -24.00 -11.48
C GLY A 451 6.75 -23.19 -12.33
N GLN A 452 6.33 -22.06 -12.90
CA GLN A 452 7.24 -21.16 -13.62
C GLN A 452 8.13 -20.35 -12.67
N ALA A 453 7.60 -20.02 -11.49
CA ALA A 453 8.30 -19.30 -10.43
C ALA A 453 8.26 -20.12 -9.13
N PRO A 454 8.87 -21.31 -9.08
CA PRO A 454 8.74 -22.25 -7.94
C PRO A 454 9.24 -21.69 -6.61
N ASP A 455 10.12 -20.67 -6.68
CA ASP A 455 10.77 -20.01 -5.56
C ASP A 455 10.19 -18.62 -5.25
N ALA A 456 9.18 -18.17 -6.02
CA ALA A 456 8.47 -16.94 -5.73
C ALA A 456 7.80 -17.02 -4.36
N GLN A 457 8.11 -16.05 -3.52
CA GLN A 457 7.71 -15.95 -2.13
C GLN A 457 6.83 -14.71 -1.95
N PHE A 458 5.86 -14.78 -1.05
CA PHE A 458 4.96 -13.67 -0.79
C PHE A 458 4.70 -13.55 0.71
N CYS A 459 5.14 -12.43 1.28
CA CYS A 459 5.01 -12.09 2.69
C CYS A 459 3.93 -11.01 2.83
N GLY A 460 2.67 -11.40 2.77
CA GLY A 460 1.55 -10.44 2.82
C GLY A 460 1.38 -9.73 4.16
N GLY A 461 0.53 -8.71 4.17
CA GLY A 461 0.23 -7.88 5.34
C GLY A 461 -0.51 -8.58 6.50
N GLN A 462 -0.65 -7.85 7.60
CA GLN A 462 -1.37 -8.30 8.80
C GLN A 462 -2.89 -8.12 8.63
N GLY A 463 -3.63 -9.21 8.47
CA GLY A 463 -5.09 -9.14 8.35
C GLY A 463 -5.87 -9.11 9.68
N HIS A 464 -5.20 -9.33 10.82
CA HIS A 464 -5.82 -9.30 12.15
C HIS A 464 -4.80 -8.91 13.22
N GLU A 465 -5.23 -8.08 14.17
CA GLU A 465 -4.41 -7.65 15.30
C GLU A 465 -4.48 -8.63 16.48
N PHE A 466 -3.31 -9.13 16.86
CA PHE A 466 -3.07 -9.83 18.12
C PHE A 466 -1.62 -9.61 18.55
N ASP A 467 -1.30 -9.93 19.79
CA ASP A 467 0.05 -9.79 20.33
C ASP A 467 0.98 -10.87 19.73
N ILE A 468 1.77 -10.49 18.73
CA ILE A 468 2.73 -11.36 18.06
C ILE A 468 4.06 -11.33 18.79
N GLN A 469 4.53 -12.51 19.19
CA GLN A 469 5.75 -12.69 19.97
C GLN A 469 6.77 -13.60 19.26
N ILE A 470 6.39 -14.18 18.11
CA ILE A 470 7.24 -15.09 17.34
C ILE A 470 7.66 -14.46 16.01
N SER A 471 8.79 -14.93 15.48
CA SER A 471 9.25 -14.57 14.13
C SER A 471 8.52 -15.40 13.07
N ALA A 472 8.22 -14.80 11.93
CA ALA A 472 7.65 -15.50 10.78
C ALA A 472 8.42 -15.19 9.49
N VAL A 473 8.58 -16.20 8.65
CA VAL A 473 9.12 -16.03 7.29
C VAL A 473 8.21 -16.65 6.25
N CYS A 474 8.24 -16.14 5.03
CA CYS A 474 7.61 -16.79 3.89
C CYS A 474 8.66 -17.36 2.94
N VAL A 475 8.30 -18.42 2.22
CA VAL A 475 9.19 -19.11 1.26
C VAL A 475 8.42 -19.50 0.01
N GLY A 476 9.14 -19.77 -1.08
CA GLY A 476 8.55 -20.35 -2.28
C GLY A 476 7.91 -21.72 -2.03
N HIS A 477 6.98 -22.09 -2.91
CA HIS A 477 6.24 -23.35 -2.78
C HIS A 477 7.17 -24.58 -2.85
N ARG A 478 8.21 -24.54 -3.69
CA ARG A 478 9.20 -25.62 -3.81
C ARG A 478 9.96 -25.85 -2.52
N ALA A 479 10.37 -24.78 -1.83
CA ALA A 479 11.14 -24.88 -0.60
C ALA A 479 10.42 -25.76 0.44
N MET A 480 9.10 -25.62 0.58
CA MET A 480 8.30 -26.45 1.49
C MET A 480 8.44 -27.94 1.21
N HIS A 481 8.36 -28.37 -0.05
CA HIS A 481 8.50 -29.79 -0.37
C HIS A 481 9.90 -30.32 -0.07
N GLU A 482 10.92 -29.52 -0.38
CA GLU A 482 12.31 -29.90 -0.14
C GLU A 482 12.60 -30.02 1.36
N LEU A 483 12.04 -29.13 2.21
CA LEU A 483 12.12 -29.23 3.67
C LEU A 483 11.65 -30.56 4.26
N PHE A 484 10.86 -31.35 3.51
CA PHE A 484 10.32 -32.63 3.95
C PHE A 484 10.73 -33.79 3.03
N ASP A 485 11.80 -33.64 2.24
CA ASP A 485 12.30 -34.66 1.32
C ASP A 485 11.22 -35.18 0.33
N ASP A 486 10.24 -34.36 -0.07
CA ASP A 486 9.22 -34.83 -1.02
C ASP A 486 9.86 -35.06 -2.39
N PRO A 487 9.91 -36.30 -2.90
CA PRO A 487 10.56 -36.60 -4.18
C PRO A 487 9.90 -35.95 -5.41
N ASN A 488 8.75 -35.26 -5.24
CA ASN A 488 8.02 -34.59 -6.31
C ASN A 488 8.09 -33.05 -6.24
N ALA A 489 8.93 -32.48 -5.35
CA ALA A 489 9.06 -31.04 -5.10
C ALA A 489 9.23 -30.16 -6.35
N ALA A 490 9.95 -30.66 -7.35
CA ALA A 490 10.34 -29.88 -8.53
C ALA A 490 9.35 -29.95 -9.71
N ASP A 491 8.41 -30.91 -9.72
CA ASP A 491 7.72 -31.32 -10.96
C ASP A 491 6.18 -31.28 -10.89
N ASN A 492 5.58 -30.96 -9.74
CA ASN A 492 4.12 -31.08 -9.58
C ASN A 492 3.46 -29.88 -8.89
N PHE A 493 3.13 -28.85 -9.68
CA PHE A 493 2.36 -27.67 -9.23
C PHE A 493 0.86 -27.82 -9.55
N THR A 494 0.32 -29.04 -9.38
CA THR A 494 -1.10 -29.33 -9.68
C THR A 494 -1.77 -30.14 -8.59
N TYR A 495 -3.06 -29.85 -8.39
CA TYR A 495 -3.87 -30.57 -7.43
C TYR A 495 -4.45 -31.90 -7.99
N PRO A 496 -4.69 -32.92 -7.13
CA PRO A 496 -4.32 -32.96 -5.71
C PRO A 496 -2.81 -33.10 -5.53
N GLU A 497 -2.26 -32.26 -4.68
CA GLU A 497 -0.84 -32.17 -4.39
C GLU A 497 -0.42 -33.33 -3.47
N SER A 498 0.81 -33.81 -3.66
CA SER A 498 1.45 -34.68 -2.67
C SER A 498 2.07 -33.78 -1.62
N VAL A 499 1.53 -33.80 -0.41
CA VAL A 499 2.10 -33.05 0.72
C VAL A 499 2.45 -34.00 1.87
N PRO A 500 3.42 -33.63 2.72
CA PRO A 500 3.71 -34.37 3.95
C PRO A 500 2.46 -34.54 4.82
N ALA A 501 2.40 -35.59 5.64
CA ALA A 501 1.33 -35.70 6.62
C ALA A 501 1.52 -34.61 7.70
N VAL A 502 0.42 -34.00 8.17
CA VAL A 502 0.48 -33.07 9.32
C VAL A 502 1.18 -33.75 10.51
N GLY A 503 2.17 -33.06 11.08
CA GLY A 503 3.05 -33.55 12.14
C GLY A 503 4.30 -34.29 11.66
N THR A 504 4.54 -34.37 10.35
CA THR A 504 5.82 -34.85 9.82
C THR A 504 6.93 -33.90 10.25
N VAL A 505 7.99 -34.45 10.83
CA VAL A 505 9.20 -33.70 11.17
C VAL A 505 10.08 -33.69 9.92
N GLY A 506 10.49 -32.51 9.49
CA GLY A 506 11.33 -32.29 8.31
C GLY A 506 12.77 -32.02 8.69
N ASP A 507 13.45 -31.36 7.75
CA ASP A 507 14.84 -30.95 7.88
C ASP A 507 15.05 -29.98 9.03
N ARG A 508 16.31 -29.91 9.45
CA ARG A 508 16.78 -28.84 10.31
C ARG A 508 17.18 -27.67 9.43
N VAL A 509 16.62 -26.51 9.73
CA VAL A 509 16.87 -25.30 8.95
C VAL A 509 17.76 -24.33 9.72
N THR A 510 18.48 -23.51 8.99
CA THR A 510 19.06 -22.26 9.49
C THR A 510 18.56 -21.13 8.60
N ILE A 511 17.93 -20.13 9.21
CA ILE A 511 17.39 -18.95 8.54
C ILE A 511 18.14 -17.72 9.05
N THR A 512 18.84 -17.04 8.16
CA THR A 512 19.61 -15.83 8.44
C THR A 512 19.02 -14.65 7.69
N THR A 513 19.20 -13.44 8.22
CA THR A 513 18.66 -12.24 7.61
C THR A 513 19.76 -11.30 7.16
N GLN A 514 19.50 -10.55 6.10
CA GLN A 514 20.37 -9.54 5.55
C GLN A 514 19.56 -8.27 5.32
N PHE A 515 20.10 -7.14 5.77
CA PHE A 515 19.49 -5.84 5.52
C PHE A 515 19.41 -5.58 4.02
N ASP A 516 18.22 -5.23 3.55
CA ASP A 516 17.91 -4.94 2.14
C ASP A 516 17.38 -3.52 1.92
N GLY A 517 17.13 -2.76 3.00
CA GLY A 517 16.59 -1.39 2.90
C GLY A 517 15.08 -1.37 2.74
N TRP A 518 14.51 -0.16 2.73
CA TRP A 518 13.08 0.05 2.49
C TRP A 518 12.84 0.57 1.06
N GLY A 519 11.58 0.61 0.63
CA GLY A 519 11.20 1.04 -0.71
C GLY A 519 11.56 2.50 -1.04
N TYR A 520 11.72 2.77 -2.33
CA TYR A 520 12.30 4.02 -2.85
C TYR A 520 11.58 4.53 -4.11
N VAL A 521 12.02 5.69 -4.60
CA VAL A 521 11.38 6.41 -5.70
C VAL A 521 12.21 6.27 -6.97
N HIS A 522 11.52 6.15 -8.10
CA HIS A 522 12.12 6.09 -9.43
C HIS A 522 11.70 7.30 -10.28
N LEU A 523 12.64 7.81 -11.07
CA LEU A 523 12.39 8.78 -12.14
C LEU A 523 12.58 8.08 -13.49
N TYR A 524 11.52 8.02 -14.30
CA TYR A 524 11.57 7.41 -15.63
C TYR A 524 11.38 8.43 -16.75
N ASP A 525 12.06 8.22 -17.88
CA ASP A 525 11.71 8.88 -19.14
C ASP A 525 10.40 8.29 -19.69
N ALA A 526 9.37 9.13 -19.82
CA ALA A 526 8.04 8.66 -20.22
C ALA A 526 8.00 8.05 -21.63
N ALA A 527 8.91 8.43 -22.53
CA ALA A 527 8.92 7.98 -23.91
C ALA A 527 9.64 6.65 -24.10
N THR A 528 10.64 6.36 -23.26
CA THR A 528 11.52 5.18 -23.40
C THR A 528 11.37 4.16 -22.28
N GLY A 529 10.82 4.53 -21.13
CA GLY A 529 10.82 3.69 -19.92
C GLY A 529 12.20 3.57 -19.27
N GLU A 530 13.18 4.37 -19.69
CA GLU A 530 14.52 4.36 -19.10
C GLU A 530 14.49 4.97 -17.70
N GLU A 531 15.00 4.25 -16.70
CA GLU A 531 15.26 4.77 -15.36
C GLU A 531 16.41 5.79 -15.43
N LEU A 532 16.11 7.02 -15.02
CA LEU A 532 17.03 8.15 -15.10
C LEU A 532 17.71 8.42 -13.77
N ASP A 533 16.99 8.22 -12.67
CA ASP A 533 17.47 8.44 -11.31
C ASP A 533 16.57 7.74 -10.28
N THR A 534 17.09 7.57 -9.08
CA THR A 534 16.36 7.03 -7.92
C THR A 534 16.50 7.94 -6.71
N PHE A 535 15.62 7.78 -5.72
CA PHE A 535 15.72 8.51 -4.46
C PHE A 535 15.20 7.67 -3.29
N ALA A 536 16.02 7.54 -2.24
CA ALA A 536 15.58 7.08 -0.92
C ALA A 536 15.96 8.09 0.16
N ILE A 537 15.15 8.19 1.22
CA ILE A 537 15.55 8.94 2.41
C ILE A 537 16.75 8.22 3.08
N PRO A 538 17.73 8.94 3.66
CA PRO A 538 18.92 8.30 4.23
C PRO A 538 18.62 7.24 5.30
N GLU A 539 17.56 7.44 6.07
CA GLU A 539 17.11 6.50 7.10
C GLU A 539 16.61 5.18 6.51
N ALA A 540 16.10 5.17 5.27
CA ALA A 540 15.61 3.97 4.59
C ALA A 540 16.74 3.00 4.19
N MET A 541 17.99 3.46 4.12
CA MET A 541 19.14 2.61 3.78
C MET A 541 20.12 2.45 4.94
N ASP A 542 19.72 2.81 6.17
CA ASP A 542 20.54 2.65 7.37
C ASP A 542 19.97 1.54 8.28
N PRO A 543 20.69 0.42 8.50
CA PRO A 543 20.28 -0.64 9.42
C PRO A 543 19.97 -0.18 10.84
N ALA A 544 20.48 0.98 11.27
CA ALA A 544 20.15 1.56 12.58
C ALA A 544 18.69 2.03 12.68
N PHE A 545 18.01 2.22 11.55
CA PHE A 545 16.63 2.69 11.44
C PHE A 545 15.65 1.59 11.00
N ALA A 546 16.13 0.36 10.80
CA ALA A 546 15.32 -0.77 10.36
C ALA A 546 14.25 -1.23 11.37
N SER A 547 14.24 -0.70 12.60
CA SER A 547 13.21 -1.01 13.59
C SER A 547 13.06 0.11 14.62
N GLY A 548 11.85 0.27 15.16
CA GLY A 548 11.55 1.26 16.20
C GLY A 548 11.31 2.69 15.70
N PHE A 549 11.36 2.91 14.38
CA PHE A 549 11.11 4.20 13.71
C PHE A 549 9.89 4.16 12.78
N GLY A 550 9.13 3.07 12.81
CA GLY A 550 8.00 2.82 11.92
C GLY A 550 8.46 2.41 10.51
N ASP A 551 7.50 2.34 9.59
CA ASP A 551 7.78 2.00 8.19
C ASP A 551 8.41 3.22 7.48
N LEU A 552 9.59 3.02 6.88
CA LEU A 552 10.36 4.07 6.21
C LEU A 552 10.36 3.92 4.69
N THR A 553 9.33 3.27 4.16
CA THR A 553 9.09 3.13 2.73
C THR A 553 8.26 4.29 2.17
N VAL A 554 8.37 4.52 0.87
CA VAL A 554 7.45 5.40 0.13
C VAL A 554 6.18 4.64 -0.23
N HIS A 555 5.06 5.35 -0.27
CA HIS A 555 3.75 4.80 -0.64
C HIS A 555 3.24 5.48 -1.91
N GLU A 556 2.79 6.74 -1.82
CA GLU A 556 2.21 7.47 -2.95
C GLU A 556 3.05 8.68 -3.40
N VAL A 557 2.92 9.02 -4.69
CA VAL A 557 3.40 10.28 -5.27
C VAL A 557 2.26 11.11 -5.86
N ALA A 558 2.28 12.42 -5.58
CA ALA A 558 1.47 13.41 -6.25
C ALA A 558 2.35 14.45 -6.94
N THR A 559 2.21 14.56 -8.26
CA THR A 559 2.95 15.56 -9.07
C THR A 559 2.27 16.92 -9.00
N ASP A 560 3.06 18.01 -8.96
CA ASP A 560 2.46 19.35 -8.96
C ASP A 560 1.84 19.66 -10.34
N PRO A 561 0.54 20.04 -10.40
CA PRO A 561 -0.14 20.28 -11.67
C PRO A 561 0.28 21.60 -12.36
N ASN A 562 0.94 22.50 -11.63
CA ASN A 562 1.36 23.83 -12.06
C ASN A 562 2.89 23.95 -12.28
N ASP A 563 3.69 23.04 -11.72
CA ASP A 563 5.15 22.93 -11.91
C ASP A 563 5.56 21.49 -12.22
N TRP A 564 5.90 21.24 -13.49
CA TRP A 564 6.31 19.91 -13.97
C TRP A 564 7.52 19.31 -13.22
N SER A 565 8.32 20.14 -12.55
CA SER A 565 9.52 19.68 -11.87
C SER A 565 9.28 19.27 -10.43
N LEU A 566 8.09 19.48 -9.86
CA LEU A 566 7.81 19.24 -8.44
C LEU A 566 6.87 18.06 -8.23
N MET A 567 7.12 17.33 -7.14
CA MET A 567 6.30 16.21 -6.70
C MET A 567 6.41 16.07 -5.18
N TYR A 568 5.39 15.46 -4.59
CA TYR A 568 5.23 15.27 -3.16
C TYR A 568 4.99 13.80 -2.87
N LEU A 569 5.58 13.30 -1.79
CA LEU A 569 5.62 11.87 -1.48
C LEU A 569 5.11 11.64 -0.06
N ALA A 570 4.23 10.65 0.07
CA ALA A 570 3.87 10.07 1.36
C ALA A 570 4.88 8.95 1.68
N TYR A 571 5.64 9.13 2.76
CA TYR A 571 6.72 8.24 3.18
C TYR A 571 6.40 7.60 4.54
N TYR A 572 5.15 7.21 4.81
CA TYR A 572 4.72 6.68 6.11
C TYR A 572 5.33 7.41 7.32
N SER A 573 6.15 6.72 8.11
CA SER A 573 6.85 7.29 9.27
C SER A 573 8.00 8.19 8.87
N GLY A 574 8.55 7.98 7.69
CA GLY A 574 9.43 8.90 6.99
C GLY A 574 8.82 10.28 6.77
N GLY A 575 7.51 10.50 6.75
CA GLY A 575 6.94 11.86 6.67
C GLY A 575 6.60 12.32 5.24
N LEU A 576 6.24 13.59 5.07
CA LEU A 576 6.04 14.16 3.73
C LEU A 576 7.40 14.53 3.14
N ARG A 577 7.66 14.20 1.89
CA ARG A 577 8.85 14.65 1.13
C ARG A 577 8.44 15.43 -0.10
N ALA A 578 9.18 16.49 -0.41
CA ALA A 578 9.05 17.25 -1.65
C ALA A 578 10.34 17.09 -2.46
N LEU A 579 10.22 16.49 -3.63
CA LEU A 579 11.34 16.37 -4.57
C LEU A 579 11.23 17.42 -5.66
N GLN A 580 12.34 17.68 -6.34
CA GLN A 580 12.40 18.49 -7.55
C GLN A 580 13.28 17.79 -8.59
N ILE A 581 12.77 17.62 -9.80
CA ILE A 581 13.55 17.19 -10.96
C ILE A 581 14.47 18.35 -11.37
N GLN A 582 15.79 18.13 -11.28
CA GLN A 582 16.81 19.10 -11.67
C GLN A 582 17.61 18.58 -12.85
N CYS A 583 17.59 19.30 -13.98
CA CYS A 583 18.32 18.91 -15.18
C CYS A 583 19.50 19.83 -15.45
N SER A 584 20.69 19.28 -15.67
CA SER A 584 21.84 20.08 -16.09
C SER A 584 21.72 20.58 -17.54
N ASP A 585 21.01 19.85 -18.41
CA ASP A 585 20.47 20.32 -19.69
C ASP A 585 18.97 19.99 -19.78
N PRO A 586 18.06 20.98 -19.66
CA PRO A 586 16.61 20.74 -19.70
C PRO A 586 16.09 20.11 -21.01
N ALA A 587 16.89 20.11 -22.09
CA ALA A 587 16.52 19.45 -23.35
C ALA A 587 16.91 17.96 -23.42
N ASP A 588 17.69 17.48 -22.45
CA ASP A 588 18.22 16.12 -22.38
C ASP A 588 17.79 15.46 -21.07
N THR A 589 16.82 14.54 -21.16
CA THR A 589 16.20 13.88 -20.00
C THR A 589 17.21 13.07 -19.20
N SER A 590 18.23 12.49 -19.84
CA SER A 590 19.29 11.72 -19.18
C SER A 590 20.24 12.56 -18.30
N THR A 591 19.98 13.86 -18.15
CA THR A 591 20.76 14.76 -17.30
C THR A 591 19.97 15.28 -16.10
N CYS A 592 18.77 14.73 -15.91
CA CYS A 592 17.84 15.08 -14.84
C CYS A 592 18.03 14.13 -13.65
N GLU A 593 17.95 14.69 -12.44
CA GLU A 593 18.08 13.98 -11.17
C GLU A 593 16.96 14.43 -10.22
N LEU A 594 16.58 13.56 -9.27
CA LEU A 594 15.67 13.85 -8.17
C LEU A 594 16.43 14.52 -7.02
N VAL A 595 15.93 15.67 -6.57
CA VAL A 595 16.54 16.39 -5.45
C VAL A 595 15.49 16.75 -4.41
N GLU A 596 15.68 16.31 -3.17
CA GLU A 596 14.85 16.76 -2.06
C GLU A 596 14.99 18.27 -1.83
N VAL A 597 13.86 18.98 -1.86
CA VAL A 597 13.80 20.44 -1.68
C VAL A 597 13.02 20.86 -0.44
N GLY A 598 12.36 19.93 0.25
CA GLY A 598 11.66 20.17 1.50
C GLY A 598 10.85 18.96 1.95
N GLY A 599 10.12 19.14 3.05
CA GLY A 599 9.28 18.09 3.61
C GLY A 599 8.69 18.47 4.95
N TYR A 600 8.07 17.49 5.60
CA TYR A 600 7.52 17.60 6.94
C TYR A 600 7.74 16.31 7.71
N LEU A 601 8.29 16.45 8.93
CA LEU A 601 8.38 15.38 9.92
C LEU A 601 7.83 15.92 11.24
N ASP A 602 6.74 15.33 11.72
CA ASP A 602 6.06 15.83 12.91
C ASP A 602 6.93 15.61 14.18
N PRO A 603 7.03 16.60 15.08
CA PRO A 603 7.66 16.41 16.39
C PRO A 603 7.04 15.31 17.28
N ALA A 604 5.82 14.87 16.99
CA ALA A 604 5.08 13.83 17.72
C ALA A 604 4.95 12.50 16.95
N GLY A 605 5.67 12.34 15.84
CA GLY A 605 5.52 11.21 14.92
C GLY A 605 4.48 11.47 13.84
N ASN A 606 4.58 10.76 12.73
CA ASN A 606 3.62 10.78 11.62
C ASN A 606 3.55 9.39 11.01
N ASN A 607 2.53 9.14 10.20
CA ASN A 607 2.35 7.92 9.45
C ASN A 607 1.54 8.22 8.18
N PHE A 608 2.15 8.90 7.19
CA PHE A 608 1.43 9.35 6.00
C PHE A 608 1.22 8.21 5.00
N TRP A 609 -0.04 7.87 4.73
CA TRP A 609 -0.47 6.91 3.72
C TRP A 609 -0.52 7.58 2.35
N GLY A 610 -1.47 8.49 2.16
CA GLY A 610 -1.73 9.10 0.86
C GLY A 610 -1.24 10.53 0.73
N VAL A 611 -1.02 10.96 -0.51
CA VAL A 611 -0.70 12.35 -0.87
C VAL A 611 -1.43 12.75 -2.15
N GLU A 612 -2.03 13.93 -2.15
CA GLU A 612 -2.80 14.45 -3.29
C GLU A 612 -2.63 15.96 -3.42
N THR A 613 -2.74 16.49 -4.63
CA THR A 613 -2.63 17.93 -4.88
C THR A 613 -3.96 18.55 -5.30
N VAL A 614 -4.24 19.75 -4.80
CA VAL A 614 -5.42 20.53 -5.20
C VAL A 614 -5.07 22.00 -5.39
N ASP A 615 -5.85 22.71 -6.21
CA ASP A 615 -5.75 24.16 -6.31
C ASP A 615 -6.00 24.83 -4.94
N ASP A 616 -5.16 25.79 -4.54
CA ASP A 616 -5.37 26.56 -3.31
C ASP A 616 -6.60 27.49 -3.45
N PRO A 617 -7.66 27.27 -2.66
CA PRO A 617 -8.90 28.04 -2.78
C PRO A 617 -8.76 29.49 -2.30
N GLN A 618 -7.74 29.80 -1.49
CA GLN A 618 -7.42 31.15 -1.04
C GLN A 618 -6.37 31.85 -1.92
N ASN A 619 -5.52 31.08 -2.62
CA ASN A 619 -4.43 31.59 -3.45
C ASN A 619 -4.45 30.98 -4.88
N PRO A 620 -5.29 31.51 -5.79
CA PRO A 620 -5.43 30.95 -7.14
C PRO A 620 -4.09 30.83 -7.89
N GLY A 621 -3.81 29.63 -8.42
CA GLY A 621 -2.56 29.30 -9.12
C GLY A 621 -1.43 28.85 -8.20
N GLN A 622 -1.70 28.66 -6.91
CA GLN A 622 -0.86 27.88 -5.99
C GLN A 622 -1.49 26.51 -5.75
N THR A 623 -0.66 25.55 -5.39
CA THR A 623 -1.04 24.18 -5.08
C THR A 623 -1.05 23.98 -3.57
N LEU A 624 -2.09 23.31 -3.05
CA LEU A 624 -2.07 22.70 -1.73
C LEU A 624 -1.70 21.23 -1.87
N ILE A 625 -0.94 20.73 -0.91
CA ILE A 625 -0.65 19.32 -0.74
C ILE A 625 -1.50 18.80 0.41
N LEU A 626 -2.29 17.78 0.14
CA LEU A 626 -3.08 17.05 1.11
C LEU A 626 -2.30 15.78 1.44
N ALA A 627 -2.12 15.47 2.71
CA ALA A 627 -1.58 14.18 3.13
C ALA A 627 -2.50 13.55 4.17
N SER A 628 -2.73 12.25 4.06
CA SER A 628 -3.49 11.49 5.04
C SER A 628 -2.56 10.80 6.02
N ASP A 629 -2.68 11.20 7.28
CA ASP A 629 -1.98 10.57 8.40
C ASP A 629 -2.84 9.47 9.01
N ARG A 630 -2.35 8.23 8.96
CA ARG A 630 -3.07 7.01 9.35
C ARG A 630 -3.66 7.07 10.75
N ASP A 631 -2.98 7.77 11.66
CA ASP A 631 -3.29 7.79 13.08
C ASP A 631 -4.15 8.98 13.51
N SER A 632 -4.49 9.87 12.57
CA SER A 632 -5.10 11.15 12.91
C SER A 632 -6.11 11.66 11.90
N GLY A 633 -5.72 11.84 10.64
CA GLY A 633 -6.53 12.51 9.63
C GLY A 633 -5.75 13.38 8.65
N LEU A 634 -6.30 14.54 8.30
CA LEU A 634 -5.81 15.35 7.20
C LEU A 634 -4.72 16.31 7.67
N PHE A 635 -3.62 16.34 6.92
CA PHE A 635 -2.63 17.41 6.96
C PHE A 635 -2.70 18.20 5.65
N VAL A 636 -2.66 19.52 5.77
CA VAL A 636 -2.71 20.44 4.63
C VAL A 636 -1.43 21.27 4.61
N PHE A 637 -0.66 21.12 3.54
CA PHE A 637 0.58 21.85 3.30
C PHE A 637 0.46 22.77 2.09
N ARG A 638 1.43 23.67 1.96
CA ARG A 638 1.61 24.54 0.81
C ARG A 638 3.08 24.54 0.38
N ASP A 639 3.28 24.61 -0.93
CA ASP A 639 4.55 24.99 -1.56
C ASP A 639 4.49 26.50 -1.94
N PRO A 640 5.23 27.41 -1.26
CA PRO A 640 5.04 28.85 -1.29
C PRO A 640 5.73 29.63 -2.43
#